data_AF-A0A2V6GEP1-F1
#
_entry.id   AF-A0A2V6GEP1-F1
#
_cell.length_a   1.000
_cell.length_b   1.000
_cell.length_c   1.000
_cell.angle_alpha   90.00
_cell.angle_beta   90.00
_cell.angle_gamma   90.00
#
_symmetry.space_group_name_H-M   'P 1'
#
loop_
_entity.id
_entity.type
_entity.pdbx_description
1 polymer ?
#
loop_
_entity_poly.entity_id
_entity_poly.type
_entity_poly.pdbx_seq_one_letter_code
_entity_poly.pdbx_strand_id
1 'polypeptide(L)'
;MNENKRLMQEPPSPGLTPFVFLDPAGKRWPRLRLVLVLSALLFFIGTILFVQTLFVAPQLRVPFSLRQLKGQLKSLQKENPAGQVPASSLLWQKFGAARQAAKKPAAATPAPAARPRRKSPPNEVRLAFYTNGDPYSYASLERHAAQITHLCPEWMAVVNGLGDLQIDADARLPKFAATHGIALMPLLTNLAGDTWQPEAIENLAHGAQDRQQRFIQRVLTVLREAGARGVVIDWEQIDPAYKKEITAFIDKFADALHYDDRELWLSVQPGQELDYIDFDELSDNVDRFVAFLFDETSDVDPPGPLGSRSWFEGWLHVLLDGSDTHQWIIALGSYGYDWTIGAKKAELISFPEAMSRAKNAGVEAAEVKAPDYSPYFYFEDADKEHAVWFLDVATFLNELREVRAQKAGGFALYRLGTEDPALWDALNISRDFKIENQTRELLEVLKGTDTITDVGDGEIVTVDESRSDGRRNLAVDAEGYLTARYVSFPEFPTLYHQGAGGEHQVAITFDDGPDRRWTPKILDILKAAKAPAAFFLTGANAERYPGLVRRIVNEGHEIGNHTYYHPNLALCWPEHVRLELNATQLLLESITGRATTLFRPPYAADTSPSQLAELTPLRIAQELNYLVVLENIDPQDWARPGADIIVQRVKQQRRDGSIILLHDAGGDRSQTVEALPRILNWLHTRGDTVVPLSTLLGTARDAVMPPLRQRGQSLNWLVSSTGFRLYHTIQEFLWAFMIVATALVVIRTLIVVWLAYRFRSGRREEFAEAISVVVAAYNEVEVIAETLRTILETDYKGEIELVVVNDGSRDDTAREIERVARRDPRVRVFEQENRGKARALQRALAAVTHDIIVFVDADTHFQRDTLPLLLAPFADERVDAVSGHAKVGNLRTFIARCQALEYTCGFNLDRRAYNRWNCITVVPGAISAIRKDAIEQAGGLSVQTLAEDTDLTLSLHKNRRRIVYVPKALGWTEAPESVRTLARQRFRWAYGTLQCLWKHRDMLFNWNYRALGWFSLPSIWFFQIMLVAVTPMVDLFLLASLPFGAWGAVMPFVITFLGMDVILATLACILEREPIRAAWRILPMRLIYRPMLSYCIWKAIFRALKGVWVSWGKLERTASVPVQA
;
A
#
# COMPACT_ATOMS: atom_id res chain seq x y z
N MET A 1 20.14 -48.95 -13.34
CA MET A 1 18.90 -49.01 -14.15
C MET A 1 18.73 -50.35 -14.91
N ASN A 2 19.75 -51.22 -14.96
CA ASN A 2 19.69 -52.49 -15.69
C ASN A 2 19.29 -53.75 -14.87
N GLU A 3 19.38 -53.75 -13.53
CA GLU A 3 18.93 -54.91 -12.73
C GLU A 3 17.39 -54.98 -12.57
N ASN A 4 16.69 -53.85 -12.55
CA ASN A 4 15.21 -53.82 -12.42
C ASN A 4 14.45 -54.33 -13.66
N LYS A 5 15.12 -54.51 -14.81
CA LYS A 5 14.50 -55.08 -16.01
C LYS A 5 14.46 -56.61 -16.02
N ARG A 6 15.36 -57.29 -15.28
CA ARG A 6 15.45 -58.76 -15.28
C ARG A 6 14.38 -59.47 -14.43
N LEU A 7 13.80 -58.80 -13.43
CA LEU A 7 12.74 -59.35 -12.57
C LEU A 7 11.31 -59.15 -13.11
N MET A 8 11.15 -58.57 -14.31
CA MET A 8 9.84 -58.28 -14.92
C MET A 8 9.33 -59.35 -15.90
N GLN A 9 10.02 -60.48 -16.06
CA GLN A 9 9.69 -61.48 -17.10
C GLN A 9 9.13 -62.81 -16.59
N GLU A 10 8.97 -63.02 -15.28
CA GLU A 10 8.27 -64.20 -14.76
C GLU A 10 6.92 -63.80 -14.14
N PRO A 11 5.80 -64.46 -14.49
CA PRO A 11 4.53 -64.26 -13.79
C PRO A 11 4.71 -64.69 -12.33
N PRO A 12 4.20 -63.92 -11.34
CA PRO A 12 4.28 -64.32 -9.95
C PRO A 12 3.54 -65.65 -9.76
N SER A 13 4.17 -66.56 -9.01
CA SER A 13 3.61 -67.86 -8.63
C SER A 13 2.19 -67.69 -8.07
N PRO A 14 1.22 -68.57 -8.43
CA PRO A 14 -0.16 -68.45 -7.98
C PRO A 14 -0.23 -68.59 -6.46
N GLY A 15 -0.47 -67.48 -5.76
CA GLY A 15 -0.48 -67.39 -4.30
C GLY A 15 0.14 -66.10 -3.72
N LEU A 16 0.88 -65.32 -4.52
CA LEU A 16 1.45 -64.04 -4.08
C LEU A 16 0.40 -62.91 -4.14
N THR A 17 -0.16 -62.54 -2.99
CA THR A 17 -0.95 -61.30 -2.88
C THR A 17 -0.10 -60.09 -3.28
N PRO A 18 -0.57 -59.21 -4.18
CA PRO A 18 0.23 -58.11 -4.71
C PRO A 18 0.55 -57.08 -3.61
N PHE A 19 1.78 -56.57 -3.64
CA PHE A 19 2.26 -55.50 -2.77
C PHE A 19 1.35 -54.26 -2.87
N VAL A 20 1.05 -53.58 -1.76
CA VAL A 20 0.10 -52.45 -1.78
C VAL A 20 0.63 -51.34 -2.70
N PHE A 21 -0.25 -50.85 -3.58
CA PHE A 21 0.00 -49.92 -4.70
C PHE A 21 0.65 -50.50 -5.95
N LEU A 22 1.24 -51.70 -5.93
CA LEU A 22 1.87 -52.29 -7.11
C LEU A 22 0.90 -52.31 -8.30
N ASP A 23 1.36 -51.81 -9.44
CA ASP A 23 0.66 -51.93 -10.72
C ASP A 23 1.44 -52.90 -11.62
N PRO A 24 1.08 -54.20 -11.61
CA PRO A 24 1.79 -55.20 -12.41
C PRO A 24 1.70 -54.93 -13.92
N ALA A 25 0.65 -54.23 -14.37
CA ALA A 25 0.45 -53.91 -15.78
C ALA A 25 1.18 -52.63 -16.22
N GLY A 26 1.67 -51.81 -15.28
CA GLY A 26 2.35 -50.53 -15.56
C GLY A 26 1.49 -49.48 -16.29
N LYS A 27 0.16 -49.65 -16.34
CA LYS A 27 -0.77 -48.80 -17.11
C LYS A 27 -1.31 -47.60 -16.31
N ARG A 28 -1.23 -47.62 -14.98
CA ARG A 28 -1.75 -46.57 -14.09
C ARG A 28 -1.00 -45.25 -14.27
N TRP A 29 0.33 -45.29 -14.26
CA TRP A 29 1.14 -44.08 -14.38
C TRP A 29 1.01 -43.37 -15.74
N PRO A 30 1.08 -44.05 -16.90
CA PRO A 30 0.89 -43.39 -18.19
C PRO A 30 -0.46 -42.70 -18.32
N ARG A 31 -1.55 -43.34 -17.87
CA ARG A 31 -2.91 -42.76 -17.88
C ARG A 31 -3.02 -41.54 -16.98
N LEU A 32 -2.57 -41.66 -15.73
CA LEU A 32 -2.59 -40.56 -14.77
C LEU A 32 -1.69 -39.40 -15.24
N ARG A 33 -0.49 -39.71 -15.75
CA ARG A 33 0.42 -38.71 -16.31
C ARG A 33 -0.21 -37.97 -17.48
N LEU A 34 -0.89 -38.67 -18.38
CA LEU A 34 -1.60 -38.03 -19.48
C LEU A 34 -2.67 -37.06 -18.98
N VAL A 35 -3.51 -37.49 -18.02
CA VAL A 35 -4.54 -36.63 -17.42
C VAL A 35 -3.92 -35.42 -16.72
N LEU A 36 -2.86 -35.63 -15.92
CA LEU A 36 -2.15 -34.54 -15.23
C LEU A 36 -1.50 -33.56 -16.20
N VAL A 37 -0.85 -34.06 -17.26
CA VAL A 37 -0.23 -33.21 -18.29
C VAL A 37 -1.29 -32.44 -19.07
N LEU A 38 -2.39 -33.08 -19.48
CA LEU A 38 -3.49 -32.39 -20.15
C LEU A 38 -4.14 -31.33 -19.25
N SER A 39 -4.35 -31.64 -17.97
CA SER A 39 -4.93 -30.70 -17.00
C SER A 39 -3.97 -29.53 -16.73
N ALA A 40 -2.68 -29.80 -16.57
CA ALA A 40 -1.67 -28.76 -16.38
C ALA A 40 -1.52 -27.89 -17.63
N LEU A 41 -1.57 -28.48 -18.83
CA LEU A 41 -1.54 -27.74 -20.09
C LEU A 41 -2.79 -26.87 -20.25
N LEU A 42 -3.98 -27.40 -19.99
CA LEU A 42 -5.23 -26.63 -20.01
C LEU A 42 -5.21 -25.48 -19.00
N PHE A 43 -4.72 -25.72 -17.79
CA PHE A 43 -4.56 -24.69 -16.78
C PHE A 43 -3.55 -23.63 -17.22
N PHE A 44 -2.40 -24.03 -17.76
CA PHE A 44 -1.37 -23.12 -18.25
C PHE A 44 -1.86 -22.26 -19.42
N ILE A 45 -2.54 -22.88 -20.40
CA ILE A 45 -3.16 -22.17 -21.52
C ILE A 45 -4.24 -21.20 -21.00
N GLY A 46 -5.10 -21.65 -20.08
CA GLY A 46 -6.13 -20.81 -19.45
C GLY A 46 -5.54 -19.59 -18.73
N THR A 47 -4.46 -19.79 -17.96
CA THR A 47 -3.75 -18.70 -17.28
C THR A 47 -3.09 -17.74 -18.27
N ILE A 48 -2.45 -18.24 -19.34
CA ILE A 48 -1.89 -17.38 -20.38
C ILE A 48 -2.99 -16.54 -21.03
N LEU A 49 -4.11 -17.17 -21.43
CA LEU A 49 -5.22 -16.46 -22.04
C LEU A 49 -5.77 -15.41 -21.09
N PHE A 50 -5.94 -15.72 -19.80
CA PHE A 50 -6.36 -14.77 -18.78
C PHE A 50 -5.39 -13.59 -18.65
N VAL A 51 -4.10 -13.85 -18.50
CA VAL A 51 -3.08 -12.79 -18.40
C VAL A 51 -3.07 -11.94 -19.67
N GLN A 52 -3.17 -12.55 -20.84
CA GLN A 52 -3.27 -11.82 -22.11
C GLN A 52 -4.48 -10.88 -22.14
N THR A 53 -5.63 -11.27 -21.58
CA THR A 53 -6.80 -10.37 -21.53
C THR A 53 -6.54 -9.10 -20.72
N LEU A 54 -5.67 -9.13 -19.69
CA LEU A 54 -5.33 -7.96 -18.89
C LEU A 54 -4.52 -6.91 -19.67
N PHE A 55 -3.85 -7.31 -20.75
CA PHE A 55 -3.09 -6.42 -21.63
C PHE A 55 -3.89 -5.94 -22.86
N VAL A 56 -5.12 -6.44 -23.05
CA VAL A 56 -5.99 -5.95 -24.12
C VAL A 56 -6.76 -4.73 -23.63
N ALA A 57 -6.51 -3.58 -24.24
CA ALA A 57 -7.20 -2.34 -23.89
C ALA A 57 -8.73 -2.48 -24.06
N PRO A 58 -9.54 -2.01 -23.10
CA PRO A 58 -10.99 -2.03 -23.20
C PRO A 58 -11.46 -1.12 -24.33
N GLN A 59 -12.44 -1.59 -25.13
CA GLN A 59 -13.03 -0.78 -26.20
C GLN A 59 -14.05 0.20 -25.63
N LEU A 60 -13.58 1.27 -24.99
CA LEU A 60 -14.43 2.34 -24.49
C LEU A 60 -14.85 3.28 -25.64
N ARG A 61 -16.16 3.55 -25.74
CA ARG A 61 -16.73 4.52 -26.68
C ARG A 61 -17.22 5.72 -25.88
N VAL A 62 -16.42 6.78 -25.89
CA VAL A 62 -16.81 8.08 -25.35
C VAL A 62 -17.27 8.93 -26.55
N PRO A 63 -18.38 9.67 -26.47
CA PRO A 63 -18.80 10.62 -27.50
C PRO A 63 -17.64 11.54 -27.92
N PHE A 64 -17.52 11.79 -29.23
CA PHE A 64 -16.45 12.62 -29.79
C PHE A 64 -16.42 14.03 -29.19
N SER A 65 -17.59 14.59 -28.89
CA SER A 65 -17.75 15.89 -28.22
C SER A 65 -17.12 15.97 -26.83
N LEU A 66 -16.91 14.83 -26.16
CA LEU A 66 -16.25 14.75 -24.85
C LEU A 66 -14.76 14.36 -24.97
N ARG A 67 -14.28 14.00 -26.18
CA ARG A 67 -12.87 13.64 -26.46
C ARG A 67 -12.07 14.78 -27.08
N GLN A 68 -12.74 15.68 -27.80
CA GLN A 68 -12.08 16.73 -28.59
C GLN A 68 -12.55 18.09 -28.09
N LEU A 69 -11.79 18.63 -27.14
CA LEU A 69 -11.95 19.98 -26.62
C LEU A 69 -10.61 20.72 -26.74
N LYS A 70 -10.07 20.79 -27.97
CA LYS A 70 -9.42 22.04 -28.36
C LYS A 70 -10.59 22.95 -28.67
N GLY A 71 -10.92 23.84 -27.73
CA GLY A 71 -12.08 24.73 -27.84
C GLY A 71 -12.17 25.35 -29.24
N GLN A 72 -13.38 25.59 -29.73
CA GLN A 72 -13.61 26.36 -30.96
C GLN A 72 -13.35 27.84 -30.69
N LEU A 73 -12.21 28.16 -30.07
CA LEU A 73 -11.80 29.52 -29.84
C LEU A 73 -11.53 30.14 -31.21
N LYS A 74 -12.18 31.26 -31.48
CA LYS A 74 -12.03 31.98 -32.74
C LYS A 74 -11.55 33.39 -32.46
N SER A 75 -10.40 33.75 -33.02
CA SER A 75 -9.87 35.10 -32.86
C SER A 75 -10.83 36.16 -33.41
N LEU A 76 -10.95 37.26 -32.67
CA LEU A 76 -11.69 38.45 -33.08
C LEU A 76 -10.66 39.58 -33.23
N GLN A 77 -10.54 40.14 -34.44
CA GLN A 77 -9.74 41.35 -34.63
C GLN A 77 -10.59 42.57 -34.24
N LYS A 78 -10.30 43.16 -33.09
CA LYS A 78 -10.88 44.42 -32.62
C LYS A 78 -9.77 45.40 -32.22
N GLU A 79 -9.93 46.67 -32.59
CA GLU A 79 -9.11 47.75 -32.04
C GLU A 79 -9.50 48.01 -30.59
N ASN A 80 -8.54 48.46 -29.76
CA ASN A 80 -8.75 48.79 -28.35
C ASN A 80 -10.03 49.65 -28.17
N PRO A 81 -11.09 49.14 -27.53
CA PRO A 81 -12.29 49.92 -27.29
C PRO A 81 -12.08 51.03 -26.24
N ALA A 82 -10.95 51.04 -25.50
CA ALA A 82 -10.61 52.07 -24.53
C ALA A 82 -10.14 53.38 -25.20
N GLY A 83 -11.07 54.04 -25.90
CA GLY A 83 -10.98 55.47 -26.20
C GLY A 83 -11.47 56.38 -25.05
N GLN A 84 -11.84 55.79 -23.91
CA GLN A 84 -12.25 56.50 -22.70
C GLN A 84 -11.27 56.17 -21.58
N VAL A 85 -10.49 57.17 -21.17
CA VAL A 85 -9.67 57.13 -19.94
C VAL A 85 -10.62 56.86 -18.77
N PRO A 86 -10.49 55.73 -18.05
CA PRO A 86 -11.29 55.45 -16.86
C PRO A 86 -11.24 56.60 -15.85
N ALA A 87 -12.30 56.79 -15.06
CA ALA A 87 -12.31 57.83 -14.03
C ALA A 87 -11.24 57.59 -12.94
N SER A 88 -10.87 56.32 -12.70
CA SER A 88 -9.76 55.89 -11.84
C SER A 88 -8.40 56.41 -12.34
N SER A 89 -8.22 56.46 -13.66
CA SER A 89 -6.99 56.91 -14.33
C SER A 89 -6.66 58.41 -14.13
N LEU A 90 -7.60 59.19 -13.58
CA LEU A 90 -7.45 60.62 -13.28
C LEU A 90 -7.34 60.92 -11.78
N LEU A 91 -7.44 59.91 -10.90
CA LEU A 91 -7.41 60.11 -9.44
C LEU A 91 -6.07 60.65 -8.95
N TRP A 92 -4.95 60.18 -9.52
CA TRP A 92 -3.61 60.67 -9.18
C TRP A 92 -3.45 62.17 -9.46
N GLN A 93 -4.12 62.72 -10.48
CA GLN A 93 -4.09 64.17 -10.77
C GLN A 93 -4.80 64.97 -9.67
N LYS A 94 -5.95 64.47 -9.19
CA LYS A 94 -6.69 65.08 -8.09
C LYS A 94 -5.90 65.01 -6.78
N PHE A 95 -5.32 63.84 -6.48
CA PHE A 95 -4.52 63.64 -5.28
C PHE A 95 -3.23 64.47 -5.31
N GLY A 96 -2.53 64.50 -6.45
CA GLY A 96 -1.35 65.34 -6.66
C GLY A 96 -1.66 66.82 -6.45
N ALA A 97 -2.78 67.32 -6.98
CA ALA A 97 -3.23 68.69 -6.75
C ALA A 97 -3.56 68.97 -5.27
N ALA A 98 -4.20 68.02 -4.57
CA ALA A 98 -4.50 68.14 -3.13
C ALA A 98 -3.22 68.17 -2.28
N ARG A 99 -2.26 67.29 -2.55
CA ARG A 99 -0.96 67.23 -1.85
C ARG A 99 -0.12 68.50 -2.11
N GLN A 100 -0.12 69.03 -3.33
CA GLN A 100 0.52 70.31 -3.64
C GLN A 100 -0.18 71.50 -2.95
N ALA A 101 -1.51 71.47 -2.81
CA ALA A 101 -2.25 72.49 -2.07
C ALA A 101 -1.95 72.45 -0.56
N ALA A 102 -1.77 71.26 0.02
CA ALA A 102 -1.40 71.04 1.42
C ALA A 102 0.05 71.47 1.76
N LYS A 103 0.98 71.45 0.78
CA LYS A 103 2.39 71.89 0.94
C LYS A 103 2.58 73.42 1.12
N LYS A 104 1.54 74.26 1.16
CA LYS A 104 1.67 75.70 1.49
C LYS A 104 1.92 75.92 3.00
N PRO A 105 2.80 76.86 3.39
CA PRO A 105 3.55 76.77 4.65
C PRO A 105 2.68 77.03 5.88
N ALA A 106 2.40 75.98 6.66
CA ALA A 106 2.07 76.13 8.08
C ALA A 106 3.37 76.30 8.88
N ALA A 107 3.38 77.28 9.79
CA ALA A 107 4.55 77.69 10.54
C ALA A 107 5.22 76.52 11.30
N ALA A 108 6.54 76.41 11.12
CA ALA A 108 7.37 75.39 11.74
C ALA A 108 7.29 75.44 13.27
N THR A 109 6.76 74.37 13.86
CA THR A 109 6.91 74.07 15.29
C THR A 109 8.05 73.05 15.41
N PRO A 110 8.99 73.18 16.36
CA PRO A 110 10.15 72.29 16.42
C PRO A 110 9.72 70.88 16.85
N ALA A 111 9.89 69.91 15.95
CA ALA A 111 9.67 68.50 16.22
C ALA A 111 10.69 67.96 17.25
N PRO A 112 10.31 66.98 18.09
CA PRO A 112 11.24 66.33 19.02
C PRO A 112 12.36 65.61 18.25
N ALA A 113 13.51 65.42 18.90
CA ALA A 113 14.66 64.77 18.31
C ALA A 113 14.32 63.35 17.80
N ALA A 114 14.35 63.17 16.48
CA ALA A 114 14.18 61.89 15.81
C ALA A 114 15.20 60.87 16.37
N ARG A 115 14.71 59.69 16.75
CA ARG A 115 15.57 58.54 17.05
C ARG A 115 16.42 58.22 15.80
N PRO A 116 17.65 57.71 15.96
CA PRO A 116 18.51 57.43 14.82
C PRO A 116 17.85 56.38 13.91
N ARG A 117 17.38 56.82 12.74
CA ARG A 117 16.87 55.96 11.67
C ARG A 117 17.89 54.87 11.38
N ARG A 118 17.49 53.59 11.46
CA ARG A 118 18.33 52.47 11.01
C ARG A 118 18.52 52.68 9.52
N LYS A 119 19.73 53.09 9.09
CA LYS A 119 20.01 53.35 7.68
C LYS A 119 19.70 52.09 6.89
N SER A 120 18.80 52.23 5.92
CA SER A 120 18.43 51.18 4.99
C SER A 120 19.68 50.62 4.31
N PRO A 121 19.82 49.28 4.20
CA PRO A 121 20.96 48.68 3.52
C PRO A 121 20.99 49.14 2.04
N PRO A 122 22.17 49.29 1.43
CA PRO A 122 22.34 49.88 0.09
C PRO A 122 21.87 49.01 -1.08
N ASN A 123 21.30 47.83 -0.83
CA ASN A 123 20.90 46.87 -1.86
C ASN A 123 19.41 47.02 -2.21
N GLU A 124 19.08 46.98 -3.51
CA GLU A 124 17.71 47.00 -4.03
C GLU A 124 16.90 45.84 -3.44
N VAL A 125 15.78 46.15 -2.78
CA VAL A 125 14.83 45.13 -2.31
C VAL A 125 14.10 44.55 -3.52
N ARG A 126 14.09 43.23 -3.60
CA ARG A 126 13.33 42.44 -4.56
C ARG A 126 12.41 41.53 -3.75
N LEU A 127 11.18 42.00 -3.55
CA LEU A 127 10.13 41.29 -2.80
C LEU A 127 9.34 40.41 -3.78
N ALA A 128 8.93 39.23 -3.35
CA ALA A 128 8.06 38.36 -4.14
C ALA A 128 6.87 37.90 -3.29
N PHE A 129 5.65 38.11 -3.79
CA PHE A 129 4.43 37.64 -3.13
C PHE A 129 4.20 36.16 -3.45
N TYR A 130 3.88 35.40 -2.41
CA TYR A 130 3.69 33.95 -2.47
C TYR A 130 2.28 33.60 -1.99
N THR A 131 1.50 32.96 -2.86
CA THR A 131 0.16 32.51 -2.52
C THR A 131 0.21 31.12 -1.90
N ASN A 132 -0.39 30.98 -0.72
CA ASN A 132 -0.34 29.75 0.05
C ASN A 132 -1.17 28.64 -0.61
N GLY A 133 -0.60 27.44 -0.71
CA GLY A 133 -1.27 26.30 -1.36
C GLY A 133 -1.23 26.31 -2.89
N ASP A 134 -0.78 27.39 -3.53
CA ASP A 134 -0.58 27.44 -4.98
C ASP A 134 0.73 26.71 -5.38
N PRO A 135 0.64 25.57 -6.10
CA PRO A 135 1.82 24.83 -6.53
C PRO A 135 2.69 25.61 -7.52
N TYR A 136 2.09 26.48 -8.34
CA TYR A 136 2.82 27.28 -9.33
C TYR A 136 3.71 28.32 -8.65
N SER A 137 3.21 28.93 -7.58
CA SER A 137 3.97 29.86 -6.73
C SER A 137 5.22 29.21 -6.13
N TYR A 138 5.10 27.97 -5.64
CA TYR A 138 6.24 27.23 -5.08
C TYR A 138 7.26 26.81 -6.15
N ALA A 139 6.80 26.37 -7.32
CA ALA A 139 7.68 25.99 -8.41
C ALA A 139 8.50 27.19 -8.95
N SER A 140 7.87 28.37 -9.05
CA SER A 140 8.58 29.61 -9.41
C SER A 140 9.61 29.99 -8.33
N LEU A 141 9.23 29.94 -7.05
CA LEU A 141 10.14 30.20 -5.94
C LEU A 141 11.40 29.32 -5.96
N GLU A 142 11.25 28.00 -6.16
CA GLU A 142 12.39 27.07 -6.22
C GLU A 142 13.35 27.41 -7.36
N ARG A 143 12.81 27.82 -8.51
CA ARG A 143 13.61 28.15 -9.70
C ARG A 143 14.34 29.49 -9.59
N HIS A 144 13.73 30.46 -8.91
CA HIS A 144 14.17 31.86 -8.93
C HIS A 144 14.65 32.39 -7.57
N ALA A 145 14.82 31.52 -6.56
CA ALA A 145 15.25 31.88 -5.21
C ALA A 145 16.49 32.80 -5.15
N ALA A 146 17.47 32.59 -6.04
CA ALA A 146 18.71 33.39 -6.07
C ALA A 146 18.50 34.88 -6.42
N GLN A 147 17.35 35.21 -7.03
CA GLN A 147 17.01 36.57 -7.47
C GLN A 147 16.09 37.29 -6.47
N ILE A 148 15.53 36.56 -5.50
CA ILE A 148 14.60 37.07 -4.50
C ILE A 148 15.38 37.47 -3.24
N THR A 149 15.05 38.62 -2.67
CA THR A 149 15.65 39.07 -1.39
C THR A 149 14.69 38.89 -0.22
N HIS A 150 13.41 39.11 -0.46
CA HIS A 150 12.34 39.02 0.54
C HIS A 150 11.18 38.21 -0.05
N LEU A 151 10.60 37.31 0.75
CA LEU A 151 9.43 36.51 0.37
C LEU A 151 8.26 36.89 1.25
N CYS A 152 7.13 37.23 0.65
CA CYS A 152 5.90 37.63 1.32
C CYS A 152 4.80 36.57 1.16
N PRO A 153 4.72 35.57 2.06
CA PRO A 153 3.66 34.58 1.98
C PRO A 153 2.36 35.04 2.65
N GLU A 154 1.23 34.75 2.02
CA GLU A 154 -0.12 34.97 2.58
C GLU A 154 -0.42 34.01 3.73
N TRP A 155 -0.17 34.42 4.99
CA TRP A 155 -0.23 33.51 6.14
C TRP A 155 -1.24 33.89 7.22
N MET A 156 -1.51 35.17 7.41
CA MET A 156 -2.31 35.65 8.53
C MET A 156 -3.47 36.50 8.06
N ALA A 157 -4.68 36.15 8.47
CA ALA A 157 -5.89 36.93 8.25
C ALA A 157 -6.56 37.29 9.57
N VAL A 158 -6.98 38.55 9.73
CA VAL A 158 -7.78 39.00 10.88
C VAL A 158 -9.24 38.68 10.62
N VAL A 159 -9.83 37.80 11.43
CA VAL A 159 -11.17 37.23 11.13
C VAL A 159 -12.31 37.85 11.94
N ASN A 160 -12.02 38.68 12.94
CA ASN A 160 -13.05 39.35 13.73
C ASN A 160 -12.53 40.59 14.49
N GLY A 161 -13.44 41.43 14.97
CA GLY A 161 -13.13 42.62 15.78
C GLY A 161 -12.59 42.36 17.20
N LEU A 162 -12.38 41.10 17.59
CA LEU A 162 -11.67 40.72 18.81
C LEU A 162 -10.16 40.62 18.60
N GLY A 163 -9.70 40.66 17.34
CA GLY A 163 -8.30 40.45 16.97
C GLY A 163 -7.91 38.97 16.93
N ASP A 164 -8.84 38.08 16.56
CA ASP A 164 -8.47 36.70 16.27
C ASP A 164 -7.80 36.57 14.89
N LEU A 165 -6.79 35.71 14.83
CA LEU A 165 -6.04 35.41 13.61
C LEU A 165 -6.41 34.01 13.11
N GLN A 166 -6.73 33.92 11.82
CA GLN A 166 -6.62 32.68 11.05
C GLN A 166 -5.19 32.61 10.52
N ILE A 167 -4.53 31.47 10.77
CA ILE A 167 -3.14 31.23 10.37
C ILE A 167 -3.13 30.03 9.43
N ASP A 168 -2.67 30.25 8.21
CA ASP A 168 -2.48 29.22 7.20
C ASP A 168 -1.04 29.24 6.70
N ALA A 169 -0.14 28.64 7.46
CA ALA A 169 1.30 28.72 7.21
C ALA A 169 1.83 27.45 6.51
N ASP A 170 2.50 27.62 5.36
CA ASP A 170 3.27 26.56 4.73
C ASP A 170 4.55 26.24 5.52
N ALA A 171 4.55 25.07 6.15
CA ALA A 171 5.65 24.57 6.97
C ALA A 171 6.98 24.39 6.20
N ARG A 172 6.98 24.35 4.87
CA ARG A 172 8.18 24.21 4.03
C ARG A 172 8.98 25.51 3.96
N LEU A 173 8.32 26.66 3.96
CA LEU A 173 8.93 27.96 3.63
C LEU A 173 9.98 28.45 4.64
N PRO A 174 9.81 28.35 5.98
CA PRO A 174 10.84 28.81 6.92
C PRO A 174 12.21 28.18 6.65
N LYS A 175 12.23 26.86 6.39
CA LYS A 175 13.46 26.14 6.10
C LYS A 175 14.01 26.48 4.72
N PHE A 176 13.14 26.62 3.73
CA PHE A 176 13.54 27.00 2.37
C PHE A 176 14.19 28.37 2.33
N ALA A 177 13.53 29.38 2.93
CA ALA A 177 14.01 30.76 3.00
C ALA A 177 15.35 30.85 3.74
N ALA A 178 15.50 30.17 4.87
CA ALA A 178 16.75 30.13 5.62
C ALA A 178 17.91 29.49 4.83
N THR A 179 17.63 28.46 4.03
CA THR A 179 18.65 27.77 3.21
C THR A 179 19.17 28.65 2.07
N HIS A 180 18.31 29.51 1.52
CA HIS A 180 18.64 30.38 0.38
C HIS A 180 18.97 31.83 0.79
N GLY A 181 18.95 32.15 2.09
CA GLY A 181 19.24 33.50 2.59
C GLY A 181 18.16 34.53 2.25
N ILE A 182 16.91 34.09 2.06
CA ILE A 182 15.77 34.96 1.76
C ILE A 182 15.13 35.42 3.07
N ALA A 183 14.83 36.72 3.18
CA ALA A 183 14.14 37.26 4.34
C ALA A 183 12.63 37.02 4.24
N LEU A 184 12.07 36.32 5.21
CA LEU A 184 10.64 36.03 5.25
C LEU A 184 9.86 37.20 5.86
N MET A 185 8.84 37.67 5.15
CA MET A 185 7.99 38.81 5.52
C MET A 185 6.51 38.42 5.38
N PRO A 186 5.94 37.59 6.27
CA PRO A 186 4.56 37.13 6.14
C PRO A 186 3.54 38.26 6.00
N LEU A 187 2.55 38.07 5.13
CA LEU A 187 1.45 39.01 4.92
C LEU A 187 0.40 38.86 6.05
N LEU A 188 -0.03 39.99 6.58
CA LEU A 188 -1.11 40.13 7.55
C LEU A 188 -2.23 40.95 6.93
N THR A 189 -3.30 40.27 6.52
CA THR A 189 -4.43 40.87 5.82
C THR A 189 -5.72 40.89 6.66
N ASN A 190 -6.70 41.70 6.27
CA ASN A 190 -8.10 41.60 6.72
C ASN A 190 -9.01 40.89 5.70
N LEU A 191 -8.44 40.22 4.71
CA LEU A 191 -9.16 39.32 3.81
C LEU A 191 -9.34 37.94 4.46
N ALA A 192 -10.58 37.58 4.78
CA ALA A 192 -10.92 36.27 5.36
C ALA A 192 -11.79 35.47 4.37
N GLY A 193 -11.19 34.48 3.70
CA GLY A 193 -11.79 33.89 2.49
C GLY A 193 -11.81 34.94 1.38
N ASP A 194 -12.94 35.12 0.70
CA ASP A 194 -13.09 36.14 -0.37
C ASP A 194 -13.75 37.43 0.12
N THR A 195 -13.69 37.72 1.42
CA THR A 195 -14.40 38.85 2.02
C THR A 195 -13.49 39.66 2.92
N TRP A 196 -13.29 40.92 2.54
CA TRP A 196 -12.63 41.93 3.35
C TRP A 196 -13.42 42.20 4.64
N GLN A 197 -12.69 42.29 5.76
CA GLN A 197 -13.25 42.50 7.10
C GLN A 197 -12.78 43.85 7.67
N PRO A 198 -13.22 45.00 7.12
CA PRO A 198 -12.76 46.30 7.58
C PRO A 198 -13.13 46.54 9.06
N GLU A 199 -14.33 46.11 9.49
CA GLU A 199 -14.77 46.27 10.88
C GLU A 199 -13.89 45.50 11.87
N ALA A 200 -13.19 44.44 11.42
CA ALA A 200 -12.28 43.70 12.28
C ALA A 200 -11.08 44.57 12.69
N ILE A 201 -10.53 45.34 11.73
CA ILE A 201 -9.40 46.24 11.95
C ILE A 201 -9.85 47.49 12.70
N GLU A 202 -10.98 48.09 12.30
CA GLU A 202 -11.53 49.29 12.95
C GLU A 202 -11.83 49.03 14.44
N ASN A 203 -12.47 47.90 14.77
CA ASN A 203 -12.75 47.53 16.16
C ASN A 203 -11.50 47.12 16.95
N LEU A 204 -10.45 46.66 16.27
CA LEU A 204 -9.17 46.36 16.90
C LEU A 204 -8.42 47.65 17.24
N ALA A 205 -8.33 48.58 16.29
CA ALA A 205 -7.69 49.88 16.45
C ALA A 205 -8.41 50.75 17.50
N HIS A 206 -9.74 50.80 17.47
CA HIS A 206 -10.54 51.53 18.46
C HIS A 206 -10.73 50.77 19.80
N GLY A 207 -10.35 49.48 19.85
CA GLY A 207 -10.59 48.61 20.99
C GLY A 207 -9.75 48.91 22.24
N ALA A 208 -10.08 48.26 23.36
CA ALA A 208 -9.33 48.39 24.62
C ALA A 208 -7.85 47.98 24.46
N GLN A 209 -6.95 48.64 25.18
CA GLN A 209 -5.49 48.42 25.07
C GLN A 209 -5.07 46.95 25.27
N ASP A 210 -5.75 46.21 26.15
CA ASP A 210 -5.49 44.77 26.37
C ASP A 210 -5.77 43.93 25.12
N ARG A 211 -6.78 44.30 24.32
CA ARG A 211 -7.14 43.61 23.07
C ARG A 211 -6.03 43.82 22.04
N GLN A 212 -5.63 45.07 21.83
CA GLN A 212 -4.51 45.43 20.96
C GLN A 212 -3.23 44.70 21.37
N GLN A 213 -2.91 44.64 22.67
CA GLN A 213 -1.71 43.96 23.15
C GLN A 213 -1.76 42.45 22.90
N ARG A 214 -2.91 41.80 23.14
CA ARG A 214 -3.07 40.37 22.83
C ARG A 214 -2.89 40.07 21.35
N PHE A 215 -3.43 40.91 20.48
CA PHE A 215 -3.26 40.78 19.04
C PHE A 215 -1.77 40.87 18.65
N ILE A 216 -1.08 41.93 19.09
CA ILE A 216 0.35 42.14 18.83
C ILE A 216 1.18 40.93 19.29
N GLN A 217 0.91 40.40 20.49
CA GLN A 217 1.63 39.23 21.01
C GLN A 217 1.38 37.95 20.18
N ARG A 218 0.16 37.77 19.65
CA ARG A 218 -0.13 36.64 18.77
C ARG A 218 0.65 36.73 17.46
N VAL A 219 0.67 37.91 16.82
CA VAL A 219 1.46 38.11 15.60
C VAL A 219 2.95 37.87 15.88
N LEU A 220 3.50 38.45 16.95
CA LEU A 220 4.90 38.22 17.34
C LEU A 220 5.22 36.73 17.56
N THR A 221 4.29 35.95 18.11
CA THR A 221 4.48 34.51 18.30
C THR A 221 4.65 33.80 16.96
N VAL A 222 3.77 34.08 15.99
CA VAL A 222 3.85 33.50 14.63
C VAL A 222 5.17 33.89 13.95
N LEU A 223 5.55 35.17 14.02
CA LEU A 223 6.80 35.65 13.41
C LEU A 223 8.05 35.00 14.03
N ARG A 224 8.05 34.76 15.35
CA ARG A 224 9.14 34.07 16.07
C ARG A 224 9.25 32.60 15.68
N GLU A 225 8.13 31.88 15.63
CA GLU A 225 8.10 30.47 15.25
C GLU A 225 8.59 30.24 13.81
N ALA A 226 8.27 31.17 12.91
CA ALA A 226 8.72 31.12 11.53
C ALA A 226 10.14 31.65 11.29
N GLY A 227 10.76 32.31 12.27
CA GLY A 227 12.04 33.00 12.07
C GLY A 227 11.96 34.16 11.05
N ALA A 228 10.81 34.83 10.95
CA ALA A 228 10.58 35.92 10.00
C ALA A 228 11.43 37.17 10.31
N ARG A 229 11.74 37.99 9.30
CA ARG A 229 12.39 39.31 9.47
C ARG A 229 11.40 40.38 9.91
N GLY A 230 10.14 40.26 9.53
CA GLY A 230 9.13 41.28 9.76
C GLY A 230 7.76 40.82 9.28
N VAL A 231 6.84 41.76 9.12
CA VAL A 231 5.48 41.53 8.62
C VAL A 231 5.10 42.61 7.60
N VAL A 232 4.36 42.22 6.57
CA VAL A 232 3.72 43.16 5.64
C VAL A 232 2.24 43.25 6.02
N ILE A 233 1.74 44.45 6.30
CA ILE A 233 0.33 44.69 6.59
C ILE A 233 -0.39 45.06 5.31
N ASP A 234 -1.50 44.37 5.04
CA ASP A 234 -2.38 44.65 3.91
C ASP A 234 -3.83 44.76 4.38
N TRP A 235 -4.19 45.93 4.88
CA TRP A 235 -5.52 46.21 5.40
C TRP A 235 -6.28 47.11 4.45
N GLU A 236 -7.36 46.61 3.89
CA GLU A 236 -8.14 47.32 2.88
C GLU A 236 -9.56 47.67 3.35
N GLN A 237 -10.20 48.58 2.62
CA GLN A 237 -11.60 49.01 2.79
C GLN A 237 -11.93 49.67 4.14
N ILE A 238 -10.92 50.26 4.77
CA ILE A 238 -11.04 50.94 6.06
C ILE A 238 -11.73 52.29 5.90
N ASP A 239 -12.69 52.61 6.78
CA ASP A 239 -13.32 53.92 6.81
C ASP A 239 -12.32 55.03 7.23
N PRO A 240 -12.12 56.09 6.41
CA PRO A 240 -11.25 57.22 6.73
C PRO A 240 -11.55 57.92 8.07
N ALA A 241 -12.74 57.74 8.64
CA ALA A 241 -13.09 58.24 9.97
C ALA A 241 -12.17 57.68 11.09
N TYR A 242 -11.62 56.47 10.91
CA TYR A 242 -10.74 55.81 11.89
C TYR A 242 -9.24 56.11 11.68
N LYS A 243 -8.89 57.03 10.78
CA LYS A 243 -7.50 57.39 10.45
C LYS A 243 -6.62 57.57 11.70
N LYS A 244 -7.08 58.33 12.70
CA LYS A 244 -6.28 58.64 13.90
C LYS A 244 -6.04 57.41 14.77
N GLU A 245 -7.09 56.62 15.00
CA GLU A 245 -7.06 55.41 15.80
C GLU A 245 -6.15 54.36 15.16
N ILE A 246 -6.20 54.23 13.83
CA ILE A 246 -5.39 53.28 13.07
C ILE A 246 -3.93 53.73 13.03
N THR A 247 -3.64 55.02 12.78
CA THR A 247 -2.29 55.55 12.86
C THR A 247 -1.68 55.28 14.23
N ALA A 248 -2.39 55.58 15.32
CA ALA A 248 -1.92 55.32 16.69
C ALA A 248 -1.71 53.82 16.98
N PHE A 249 -2.53 52.95 16.40
CA PHE A 249 -2.38 51.50 16.55
C PHE A 249 -1.19 50.96 15.76
N ILE A 250 -1.01 51.37 14.51
CA ILE A 250 0.14 51.01 13.67
C ILE A 250 1.44 51.47 14.34
N ASP A 251 1.45 52.68 14.91
CA ASP A 251 2.59 53.22 15.65
C ASP A 251 3.00 52.34 16.84
N LYS A 252 2.01 51.99 17.67
CA LYS A 252 2.19 51.05 18.79
C LYS A 252 2.63 49.66 18.31
N PHE A 253 2.14 49.21 17.16
CA PHE A 253 2.49 47.91 16.61
C PHE A 253 3.94 47.90 16.08
N ALA A 254 4.36 48.98 15.40
CA ALA A 254 5.73 49.18 14.95
C ALA A 254 6.72 49.15 16.12
N ASP A 255 6.44 49.90 17.19
CA ASP A 255 7.26 49.91 18.42
C ASP A 255 7.45 48.50 19.00
N ALA A 256 6.37 47.70 19.02
CA ALA A 256 6.42 46.33 19.53
C ALA A 256 7.22 45.38 18.63
N LEU A 257 7.16 45.56 17.30
CA LEU A 257 7.95 44.79 16.33
C LEU A 257 9.43 45.16 16.42
N HIS A 258 9.75 46.45 16.46
CA HIS A 258 11.13 46.94 16.60
C HIS A 258 11.78 46.50 17.91
N TYR A 259 11.02 46.44 19.01
CA TYR A 259 11.51 45.89 20.28
C TYR A 259 11.92 44.40 20.18
N ASP A 260 11.29 43.65 19.27
CA ASP A 260 11.64 42.25 18.96
C ASP A 260 12.64 42.10 17.80
N ASP A 261 13.28 43.20 17.35
CA ASP A 261 14.18 43.29 16.19
C ASP A 261 13.53 42.84 14.86
N ARG A 262 12.25 43.21 14.66
CA ARG A 262 11.47 42.89 13.46
C ARG A 262 11.03 44.14 12.71
N GLU A 263 10.90 44.04 11.39
CA GLU A 263 10.47 45.14 10.52
C GLU A 263 8.94 45.19 10.34
N LEU A 264 8.40 46.39 10.14
CA LEU A 264 7.00 46.63 9.77
C LEU A 264 6.92 47.28 8.39
N TRP A 265 6.28 46.59 7.44
CA TRP A 265 6.02 47.10 6.10
C TRP A 265 4.51 47.29 5.91
N LEU A 266 4.09 48.40 5.30
CA LEU A 266 2.67 48.72 5.11
C LEU A 266 2.32 48.80 3.62
N SER A 267 1.34 48.01 3.19
CA SER A 267 0.79 48.04 1.83
C SER A 267 -0.01 49.32 1.60
N VAL A 268 0.05 49.81 0.37
CA VAL A 268 -0.62 51.04 -0.07
C VAL A 268 -1.27 50.79 -1.44
N GLN A 269 -2.59 50.83 -1.47
CA GLN A 269 -3.42 50.80 -2.67
C GLN A 269 -3.63 52.25 -3.16
N PRO A 270 -3.29 52.61 -4.40
CA PRO A 270 -3.54 53.94 -4.95
C PRO A 270 -5.03 54.16 -5.20
N GLY A 271 -5.67 55.06 -4.45
CA GLY A 271 -7.12 55.24 -4.55
C GLY A 271 -7.72 56.02 -3.38
N GLN A 272 -8.92 55.62 -2.96
CA GLN A 272 -9.61 56.18 -1.79
C GLN A 272 -8.93 55.74 -0.47
N GLU A 273 -8.16 54.66 -0.53
CA GLU A 273 -7.41 54.06 0.57
C GLU A 273 -6.30 54.99 1.09
N LEU A 274 -5.83 55.92 0.25
CA LEU A 274 -4.85 56.93 0.67
C LEU A 274 -5.40 57.90 1.73
N ASP A 275 -6.73 58.02 1.85
CA ASP A 275 -7.35 58.99 2.75
C ASP A 275 -7.23 58.55 4.23
N TYR A 276 -7.22 57.23 4.52
CA TYR A 276 -7.12 56.71 5.89
C TYR A 276 -5.68 56.53 6.41
N ILE A 277 -4.67 56.57 5.54
CA ILE A 277 -3.25 56.45 5.93
C ILE A 277 -2.67 57.85 6.20
N ASP A 278 -1.99 58.02 7.34
CA ASP A 278 -1.21 59.23 7.63
C ASP A 278 0.29 59.00 7.36
N PHE A 279 0.72 59.29 6.13
CA PHE A 279 2.10 59.06 5.70
C PHE A 279 3.11 59.88 6.50
N ASP A 280 2.78 61.12 6.86
CA ASP A 280 3.71 62.01 7.55
C ASP A 280 3.98 61.49 8.96
N GLU A 281 2.94 61.05 9.69
CA GLU A 281 3.08 60.49 11.04
C GLU A 281 3.69 59.08 11.04
N LEU A 282 3.32 58.22 10.09
CA LEU A 282 3.81 56.83 10.04
C LEU A 282 5.22 56.69 9.47
N SER A 283 5.71 57.65 8.68
CA SER A 283 7.02 57.56 8.01
C SER A 283 8.21 57.40 8.95
N ASP A 284 8.09 57.81 10.22
CA ASP A 284 9.18 57.68 11.19
C ASP A 284 9.28 56.27 11.81
N ASN A 285 8.19 55.49 11.83
CA ASN A 285 8.12 54.19 12.51
C ASN A 285 7.81 53.00 11.57
N VAL A 286 7.29 53.23 10.36
CA VAL A 286 7.14 52.18 9.34
C VAL A 286 8.47 52.03 8.59
N ASP A 287 9.00 50.81 8.45
CA ASP A 287 10.29 50.57 7.79
C ASP A 287 10.20 50.72 6.26
N ARG A 288 9.07 50.29 5.67
CA ARG A 288 8.80 50.37 4.23
C ARG A 288 7.32 50.54 3.92
N PHE A 289 7.02 51.29 2.86
CA PHE A 289 5.71 51.29 2.22
C PHE A 289 5.75 50.44 0.95
N VAL A 290 4.75 49.59 0.73
CA VAL A 290 4.64 48.72 -0.45
C VAL A 290 3.48 49.21 -1.30
N ALA A 291 3.74 49.91 -2.39
CA ALA A 291 2.71 50.47 -3.26
C ALA A 291 2.31 49.49 -4.36
N PHE A 292 1.03 49.15 -4.46
CA PHE A 292 0.48 48.26 -5.48
C PHE A 292 0.13 49.07 -6.73
N LEU A 293 1.05 49.13 -7.70
CA LEU A 293 0.86 49.91 -8.94
C LEU A 293 0.45 49.00 -10.11
N PHE A 294 -0.70 48.35 -9.95
CA PHE A 294 -1.40 47.57 -10.97
C PHE A 294 -2.90 47.56 -10.64
N ASP A 295 -3.72 46.83 -11.40
CA ASP A 295 -5.19 46.87 -11.32
C ASP A 295 -5.78 48.28 -11.55
N GLU A 296 -5.20 49.06 -12.48
CA GLU A 296 -5.87 50.28 -12.99
C GLU A 296 -7.31 49.98 -13.46
N THR A 297 -7.45 48.81 -14.10
CA THR A 297 -8.71 48.16 -14.43
C THR A 297 -8.77 46.84 -13.66
N SER A 298 -9.72 46.73 -12.74
CA SER A 298 -9.91 45.56 -11.89
C SER A 298 -10.83 44.50 -12.53
N ASP A 299 -10.99 43.36 -11.85
CA ASP A 299 -11.87 42.26 -12.25
C ASP A 299 -13.35 42.64 -12.36
N VAL A 300 -13.81 43.68 -11.68
CA VAL A 300 -15.20 44.18 -11.73
C VAL A 300 -15.40 45.34 -12.71
N ASP A 301 -14.31 45.89 -13.26
CA ASP A 301 -14.35 46.96 -14.24
C ASP A 301 -14.54 46.42 -15.67
N PRO A 302 -14.97 47.25 -16.64
CA PRO A 302 -14.94 46.89 -18.05
C PRO A 302 -13.49 46.64 -18.55
N PRO A 303 -13.28 45.82 -19.59
CA PRO A 303 -11.94 45.45 -20.06
C PRO A 303 -11.04 46.65 -20.40
N GLY A 304 -9.80 46.63 -19.92
CA GLY A 304 -8.84 47.73 -20.07
C GLY A 304 -7.43 47.37 -19.58
N PRO A 305 -6.46 48.29 -19.72
CA PRO A 305 -5.09 48.06 -19.26
C PRO A 305 -5.03 47.90 -17.74
N LEU A 306 -4.20 46.96 -17.28
CA LEU A 306 -3.97 46.71 -15.86
C LEU A 306 -3.02 47.74 -15.23
N GLY A 307 -2.23 48.43 -16.04
CA GLY A 307 -1.27 49.44 -15.61
C GLY A 307 -0.77 50.25 -16.79
N SER A 308 -1.60 51.15 -17.32
CA SER A 308 -1.20 52.01 -18.43
C SER A 308 -0.05 52.92 -18.00
N ARG A 309 0.85 53.23 -18.95
CA ARG A 309 1.99 54.12 -18.70
C ARG A 309 1.61 55.40 -17.96
N SER A 310 0.55 56.08 -18.41
CA SER A 310 0.15 57.38 -17.85
C SER A 310 -0.32 57.29 -16.39
N TRP A 311 -1.00 56.21 -16.04
CA TRP A 311 -1.48 55.95 -14.69
C TRP A 311 -0.34 55.53 -13.77
N PHE A 312 0.51 54.60 -14.23
CA PHE A 312 1.64 54.10 -13.46
C PHE A 312 2.63 55.22 -13.11
N GLU A 313 3.10 55.98 -14.11
CA GLU A 313 4.03 57.10 -13.89
C GLU A 313 3.41 58.20 -13.03
N GLY A 314 2.10 58.46 -13.22
CA GLY A 314 1.35 59.44 -12.44
C GLY A 314 1.35 59.11 -10.95
N TRP A 315 0.95 57.88 -10.58
CA TRP A 315 0.96 57.44 -9.18
C TRP A 315 2.36 57.31 -8.60
N LEU A 316 3.31 56.76 -9.36
CA LEU A 316 4.70 56.64 -8.94
C LEU A 316 5.27 58.01 -8.55
N HIS A 317 5.06 59.02 -9.39
CA HIS A 317 5.48 60.39 -9.10
C HIS A 317 4.77 60.96 -7.87
N VAL A 318 3.45 60.77 -7.77
CA VAL A 318 2.65 61.30 -6.66
C VAL A 318 3.06 60.70 -5.32
N LEU A 319 3.33 59.40 -5.24
CA LEU A 319 3.73 58.74 -3.99
C LEU A 319 5.13 59.19 -3.55
N LEU A 320 6.08 59.24 -4.49
CA LEU A 320 7.48 59.55 -4.21
C LEU A 320 7.73 61.06 -3.96
N ASP A 321 6.95 61.96 -4.56
CA ASP A 321 7.16 63.41 -4.46
C ASP A 321 7.12 63.96 -3.02
N GLY A 322 8.29 64.34 -2.50
CA GLY A 322 8.45 64.88 -1.14
C GLY A 322 8.46 63.83 -0.03
N SER A 323 8.66 62.55 -0.36
CA SER A 323 8.88 61.46 0.60
C SER A 323 10.32 60.91 0.52
N ASP A 324 10.72 60.04 1.45
CA ASP A 324 11.98 59.29 1.33
C ASP A 324 11.81 58.14 0.34
N THR A 325 12.33 58.29 -0.89
CA THR A 325 12.17 57.30 -1.96
C THR A 325 12.73 55.93 -1.59
N HIS A 326 13.73 55.85 -0.71
CA HIS A 326 14.30 54.58 -0.26
C HIS A 326 13.37 53.76 0.65
N GLN A 327 12.30 54.38 1.18
CA GLN A 327 11.30 53.72 2.00
C GLN A 327 10.22 53.01 1.15
N TRP A 328 10.11 53.34 -0.14
CA TRP A 328 9.09 52.80 -1.02
C TRP A 328 9.56 51.57 -1.78
N ILE A 329 8.74 50.52 -1.74
CA ILE A 329 8.82 49.33 -2.58
C ILE A 329 7.62 49.39 -3.54
N ILE A 330 7.87 49.31 -4.84
CA ILE A 330 6.80 49.39 -5.85
C ILE A 330 6.46 47.98 -6.31
N ALA A 331 5.26 47.50 -6.00
CA ALA A 331 4.76 46.21 -6.45
C ALA A 331 4.25 46.32 -7.89
N LEU A 332 4.73 45.40 -8.73
CA LEU A 332 4.44 45.28 -10.15
C LEU A 332 3.66 43.99 -10.39
N GLY A 333 2.60 44.07 -11.20
CA GLY A 333 1.75 42.94 -11.52
C GLY A 333 2.43 41.96 -12.48
N SER A 334 2.06 40.68 -12.38
CA SER A 334 2.58 39.62 -13.25
C SER A 334 1.51 38.59 -13.63
N TYR A 335 0.33 39.08 -13.99
CA TYR A 335 -0.84 38.29 -14.38
C TYR A 335 -1.62 39.03 -15.48
N GLY A 336 -2.78 38.49 -15.84
CA GLY A 336 -3.77 39.13 -16.69
C GLY A 336 -5.19 38.84 -16.22
N TYR A 337 -6.15 39.38 -16.95
CA TYR A 337 -7.57 39.11 -16.77
C TYR A 337 -8.20 38.70 -18.10
N ASP A 338 -9.12 37.75 -18.03
CA ASP A 338 -10.04 37.39 -19.10
C ASP A 338 -11.46 37.85 -18.72
N TRP A 339 -11.96 38.86 -19.42
CA TRP A 339 -13.33 39.32 -19.28
C TRP A 339 -14.22 38.63 -20.30
N THR A 340 -15.20 37.87 -19.81
CA THR A 340 -16.36 37.52 -20.62
C THR A 340 -17.28 38.73 -20.74
N ILE A 341 -17.52 39.22 -21.96
CA ILE A 341 -18.33 40.41 -22.19
C ILE A 341 -19.76 40.19 -21.70
N GLY A 342 -20.20 41.02 -20.75
CA GLY A 342 -21.51 40.94 -20.09
C GLY A 342 -21.54 40.11 -18.80
N ALA A 343 -20.43 39.49 -18.40
CA ALA A 343 -20.29 38.90 -17.07
C ALA A 343 -20.08 39.98 -16.00
N LYS A 344 -20.25 39.59 -14.72
CA LYS A 344 -20.11 40.50 -13.57
C LYS A 344 -18.67 40.67 -13.07
N LYS A 345 -17.80 39.74 -13.40
CA LYS A 345 -16.43 39.63 -12.88
C LYS A 345 -15.54 38.95 -13.93
N ALA A 346 -14.31 39.41 -14.08
CA ALA A 346 -13.27 38.79 -14.90
C ALA A 346 -12.59 37.63 -14.17
N GLU A 347 -12.00 36.74 -14.94
CA GLU A 347 -11.16 35.66 -14.45
C GLU A 347 -9.70 36.13 -14.40
N LEU A 348 -9.02 35.98 -13.26
CA LEU A 348 -7.58 36.23 -13.15
C LEU A 348 -6.82 35.07 -13.78
N ILE A 349 -5.91 35.37 -14.71
CA ILE A 349 -5.14 34.38 -15.46
C ILE A 349 -3.65 34.66 -15.38
N SER A 350 -2.85 33.61 -15.44
CA SER A 350 -1.40 33.67 -15.58
C SER A 350 -0.97 34.01 -17.01
N PHE A 351 0.29 34.44 -17.17
CA PHE A 351 0.87 34.66 -18.49
C PHE A 351 0.85 33.39 -19.37
N PRO A 352 1.24 32.18 -18.88
CA PRO A 352 1.11 30.95 -19.66
C PRO A 352 -0.33 30.63 -20.11
N GLU A 353 -1.34 30.91 -19.28
CA GLU A 353 -2.75 30.73 -19.65
C GLU A 353 -3.18 31.72 -20.74
N ALA A 354 -2.79 32.99 -20.63
CA ALA A 354 -3.05 33.99 -21.68
C ALA A 354 -2.43 33.57 -23.03
N MET A 355 -1.20 33.06 -23.02
CA MET A 355 -0.54 32.53 -24.22
C MET A 355 -1.26 31.31 -24.79
N SER A 356 -1.70 30.39 -23.94
CA SER A 356 -2.44 29.19 -24.33
C SER A 356 -3.79 29.55 -24.98
N ARG A 357 -4.53 30.51 -24.39
CA ARG A 357 -5.79 31.04 -24.96
C ARG A 357 -5.55 31.71 -26.31
N ALA A 358 -4.53 32.57 -26.43
CA ALA A 358 -4.17 33.23 -27.69
C ALA A 358 -3.83 32.22 -28.81
N LYS A 359 -3.03 31.21 -28.49
CA LYS A 359 -2.66 30.13 -29.42
C LYS A 359 -3.88 29.34 -29.87
N ASN A 360 -4.71 28.89 -28.92
CA ASN A 360 -5.90 28.08 -29.18
C ASN A 360 -6.95 28.85 -29.98
N ALA A 361 -7.09 30.16 -29.74
CA ALA A 361 -7.95 31.06 -30.51
C ALA A 361 -7.44 31.37 -31.92
N GLY A 362 -6.20 30.99 -32.27
CA GLY A 362 -5.60 31.36 -33.54
C GLY A 362 -5.40 32.87 -33.68
N VAL A 363 -5.00 33.54 -32.60
CA VAL A 363 -4.62 34.96 -32.63
C VAL A 363 -3.38 35.12 -33.50
N GLU A 364 -3.43 36.01 -34.50
CA GLU A 364 -2.33 36.21 -35.45
C GLU A 364 -1.18 37.03 -34.85
N ALA A 365 -1.49 38.04 -34.02
CA ALA A 365 -0.52 38.87 -33.33
C ALA A 365 -1.16 39.59 -32.13
N ALA A 366 -0.36 39.88 -31.12
CA ALA A 366 -0.63 40.83 -30.04
C ALA A 366 0.54 41.83 -29.96
N GLU A 367 0.29 43.06 -29.53
CA GLU A 367 1.29 44.14 -29.55
C GLU A 367 1.33 44.91 -28.23
N VAL A 368 2.55 45.21 -27.77
CA VAL A 368 2.85 46.17 -26.71
C VAL A 368 3.33 47.45 -27.39
N LYS A 369 2.50 48.49 -27.37
CA LYS A 369 2.79 49.77 -28.02
C LYS A 369 2.13 50.95 -27.30
N ALA A 370 2.57 52.16 -27.65
CA ALA A 370 1.96 53.40 -27.19
C ALA A 370 0.46 53.48 -27.54
N PRO A 371 -0.36 54.17 -26.73
CA PRO A 371 0.03 54.94 -25.54
C PRO A 371 0.14 54.12 -24.24
N ASP A 372 -0.46 52.93 -24.18
CA ASP A 372 -0.67 52.20 -22.92
C ASP A 372 0.49 51.26 -22.55
N TYR A 373 1.16 50.67 -23.56
CA TYR A 373 2.20 49.66 -23.39
C TYR A 373 1.74 48.40 -22.62
N SER A 374 0.48 48.01 -22.83
CA SER A 374 -0.07 46.73 -22.34
C SER A 374 -0.61 45.91 -23.52
N PRO A 375 -0.27 44.61 -23.62
CA PRO A 375 -0.78 43.73 -24.65
C PRO A 375 -2.22 43.27 -24.35
N TYR A 376 -2.98 43.05 -25.43
CA TYR A 376 -4.34 42.51 -25.35
C TYR A 376 -4.71 41.72 -26.62
N PHE A 377 -5.74 40.88 -26.51
CA PHE A 377 -6.40 40.25 -27.65
C PHE A 377 -7.86 39.90 -27.33
N TYR A 378 -8.66 39.66 -28.38
CA TYR A 378 -10.05 39.24 -28.26
C TYR A 378 -10.26 37.89 -28.92
N PHE A 379 -11.13 37.08 -28.33
CA PHE A 379 -11.55 35.82 -28.93
C PHE A 379 -13.02 35.52 -28.60
N GLU A 380 -13.58 34.56 -29.33
CA GLU A 380 -14.93 34.05 -29.17
C GLU A 380 -14.86 32.60 -28.68
N ASP A 381 -15.59 32.28 -27.60
CA ASP A 381 -15.79 30.92 -27.10
C ASP A 381 -17.28 30.65 -26.89
N ALA A 382 -17.81 29.58 -27.50
CA ALA A 382 -19.22 29.18 -27.40
C ALA A 382 -20.24 30.34 -27.54
N ASP A 383 -20.05 31.18 -28.57
CA ASP A 383 -20.84 32.39 -28.88
C ASP A 383 -20.74 33.54 -27.84
N LYS A 384 -19.80 33.47 -26.89
CA LYS A 384 -19.45 34.55 -25.97
C LYS A 384 -18.15 35.21 -26.38
N GLU A 385 -18.12 36.53 -26.29
CA GLU A 385 -16.92 37.31 -26.55
C GLU A 385 -16.08 37.46 -25.29
N HIS A 386 -14.77 37.30 -25.44
CA HIS A 386 -13.77 37.42 -24.40
C HIS A 386 -12.74 38.50 -24.75
N ALA A 387 -12.32 39.26 -23.74
CA ALA A 387 -11.27 40.26 -23.84
C ALA A 387 -10.16 39.91 -22.85
N VAL A 388 -8.95 39.71 -23.35
CA VAL A 388 -7.79 39.38 -22.50
C VAL A 388 -6.81 40.53 -22.50
N TRP A 389 -6.47 41.02 -21.31
CA TRP A 389 -5.35 41.92 -21.07
C TRP A 389 -4.39 41.27 -20.09
N PHE A 390 -3.09 41.38 -20.35
CA PHE A 390 -2.09 40.70 -19.54
C PHE A 390 -0.81 41.54 -19.43
N LEU A 391 0.00 41.24 -18.43
CA LEU A 391 1.31 41.87 -18.22
C LEU A 391 2.41 40.93 -18.72
N ASP A 392 3.42 41.50 -19.37
CA ASP A 392 4.54 40.75 -19.93
C ASP A 392 5.90 41.37 -19.57
N VAL A 393 7.00 40.76 -20.04
CA VAL A 393 8.34 41.31 -19.77
C VAL A 393 8.54 42.73 -20.28
N ALA A 394 7.86 43.13 -21.36
CA ALA A 394 8.05 44.44 -21.95
C ALA A 394 7.36 45.52 -21.10
N THR A 395 6.13 45.25 -20.66
CA THR A 395 5.41 46.10 -19.70
C THR A 395 6.20 46.23 -18.39
N PHE A 396 6.62 45.11 -17.80
CA PHE A 396 7.39 45.11 -16.54
C PHE A 396 8.73 45.86 -16.65
N LEU A 397 9.48 45.69 -17.74
CA LEU A 397 10.75 46.39 -17.91
C LEU A 397 10.54 47.91 -18.05
N ASN A 398 9.47 48.33 -18.72
CA ASN A 398 9.11 49.74 -18.82
C ASN A 398 8.78 50.32 -17.43
N GLU A 399 7.99 49.62 -16.62
CA GLU A 399 7.65 50.03 -15.25
C GLU A 399 8.88 50.04 -14.32
N LEU A 400 9.67 48.96 -14.34
CA LEU A 400 10.88 48.82 -13.54
C LEU A 400 11.92 49.90 -13.88
N ARG A 401 11.95 50.36 -15.12
CA ARG A 401 12.79 51.50 -15.52
C ARG A 401 12.42 52.75 -14.75
N GLU A 402 11.13 53.07 -14.68
CA GLU A 402 10.65 54.26 -13.99
C GLU A 402 10.87 54.15 -12.47
N VAL A 403 10.62 52.97 -11.89
CA VAL A 403 10.90 52.69 -10.45
C VAL A 403 12.38 52.95 -10.12
N ARG A 404 13.30 52.46 -10.97
CA ARG A 404 14.75 52.65 -10.80
C ARG A 404 15.18 54.09 -11.08
N ALA A 405 14.57 54.77 -12.05
CA ALA A 405 14.85 56.16 -12.38
C ALA A 405 14.52 57.09 -11.20
N GLN A 406 13.42 56.81 -10.49
CA GLN A 406 13.01 57.55 -9.30
C GLN A 406 13.74 57.12 -8.01
N LYS A 407 14.68 56.16 -8.10
CA LYS A 407 15.49 55.65 -6.97
C LYS A 407 14.65 55.16 -5.79
N ALA A 408 13.59 54.41 -6.08
CA ALA A 408 12.82 53.70 -5.05
C ALA A 408 13.72 52.70 -4.27
N GLY A 409 13.30 52.33 -3.05
CA GLY A 409 13.99 51.34 -2.22
C GLY A 409 14.04 49.93 -2.82
N GLY A 410 13.13 49.64 -3.75
CA GLY A 410 13.07 48.39 -4.48
C GLY A 410 11.75 48.21 -5.22
N PHE A 411 11.51 46.98 -5.66
CA PHE A 411 10.25 46.57 -6.28
C PHE A 411 9.76 45.25 -5.70
N ALA A 412 8.48 44.96 -5.91
CA ALA A 412 7.88 43.68 -5.60
C ALA A 412 7.26 43.05 -6.86
N LEU A 413 7.22 41.72 -6.91
CA LEU A 413 6.49 40.97 -7.93
C LEU A 413 5.21 40.39 -7.32
N TYR A 414 4.06 40.75 -7.89
CA TYR A 414 2.74 40.26 -7.50
C TYR A 414 2.08 39.51 -8.67
N ARG A 415 2.11 38.18 -8.72
CA ARG A 415 2.62 37.22 -7.72
C ARG A 415 3.44 36.10 -8.37
N LEU A 416 4.19 35.37 -7.56
CA LEU A 416 4.94 34.19 -8.01
C LEU A 416 3.99 33.12 -8.54
N GLY A 417 4.34 32.53 -9.68
CA GLY A 417 3.61 31.44 -10.34
C GLY A 417 2.85 31.89 -11.58
N THR A 418 2.49 33.18 -11.68
CA THR A 418 1.66 33.70 -12.78
C THR A 418 2.48 34.43 -13.86
N GLU A 419 3.76 34.68 -13.61
CA GLU A 419 4.57 35.62 -14.35
C GLU A 419 5.04 35.12 -15.73
N ASP A 420 5.39 36.05 -16.63
CA ASP A 420 6.20 35.74 -17.82
C ASP A 420 7.58 35.20 -17.36
N PRO A 421 7.96 33.95 -17.69
CA PRO A 421 9.22 33.37 -17.23
C PRO A 421 10.46 34.20 -17.60
N ALA A 422 10.40 35.00 -18.68
CA ALA A 422 11.50 35.86 -19.10
C ALA A 422 11.73 37.06 -18.16
N LEU A 423 10.81 37.37 -17.24
CA LEU A 423 10.95 38.44 -16.24
C LEU A 423 12.20 38.27 -15.38
N TRP A 424 12.46 37.04 -14.96
CA TRP A 424 13.62 36.72 -14.15
C TRP A 424 14.92 36.91 -14.93
N ASP A 425 14.96 36.56 -16.21
CA ASP A 425 16.11 36.82 -17.07
C ASP A 425 16.30 38.33 -17.33
N ALA A 426 15.19 39.07 -17.42
CA ALA A 426 15.17 40.52 -17.63
C ALA A 426 15.79 41.32 -16.47
N LEU A 427 15.77 40.78 -15.24
CA LEU A 427 16.41 41.43 -14.08
C LEU A 427 17.93 41.57 -14.21
N ASN A 428 18.56 40.82 -15.13
CA ASN A 428 19.99 40.94 -15.43
C ASN A 428 20.31 42.17 -16.31
N ILE A 429 19.31 42.86 -16.85
CA ILE A 429 19.52 44.08 -17.63
C ILE A 429 20.08 45.18 -16.72
N SER A 430 21.14 45.83 -17.20
CA SER A 430 21.79 46.94 -16.51
C SER A 430 20.86 48.14 -16.38
N ARG A 431 21.12 48.99 -15.38
CA ARG A 431 20.29 50.17 -15.08
C ARG A 431 20.26 51.22 -16.20
N ASP A 432 21.15 51.15 -17.18
CA ASP A 432 21.14 52.00 -18.37
C ASP A 432 20.26 51.44 -19.51
N PHE A 433 19.51 50.35 -19.25
CA PHE A 433 18.52 49.74 -20.15
C PHE A 433 19.07 49.34 -21.52
N LYS A 434 20.37 49.11 -21.62
CA LYS A 434 20.99 48.54 -22.82
C LYS A 434 20.76 47.03 -22.85
N ILE A 435 19.94 46.58 -23.78
CA ILE A 435 19.68 45.15 -23.98
C ILE A 435 20.77 44.58 -24.88
N GLU A 436 21.69 43.82 -24.30
CA GLU A 436 22.68 43.04 -25.05
C GLU A 436 22.01 41.99 -25.96
N ASN A 437 22.65 41.61 -27.07
CA ASN A 437 22.05 40.66 -28.03
C ASN A 437 21.68 39.32 -27.39
N GLN A 438 22.50 38.80 -26.48
CA GLN A 438 22.23 37.55 -25.77
C GLN A 438 21.01 37.66 -24.85
N THR A 439 20.89 38.76 -24.12
CA THR A 439 19.70 39.04 -23.29
C THR A 439 18.46 39.23 -24.15
N ARG A 440 18.57 39.94 -25.27
CA ARG A 440 17.46 40.13 -26.22
C ARG A 440 16.91 38.79 -26.71
N GLU A 441 17.78 37.85 -27.08
CA GLU A 441 17.36 36.53 -27.55
C GLU A 441 16.58 35.75 -26.47
N LEU A 442 17.01 35.83 -25.20
CA LEU A 442 16.29 35.22 -24.08
C LEU A 442 14.90 35.84 -23.86
N LEU A 443 14.75 37.15 -24.10
CA LEU A 443 13.47 37.83 -23.96
C LEU A 443 12.53 37.64 -25.17
N GLU A 444 13.08 37.48 -26.37
CA GLU A 444 12.30 37.28 -27.61
C GLU A 444 11.75 35.85 -27.75
N VAL A 445 12.46 34.85 -27.21
CA VAL A 445 12.01 33.44 -27.23
C VAL A 445 11.10 33.16 -26.05
N LEU A 446 9.82 32.86 -26.34
CA LEU A 446 8.85 32.46 -25.33
C LEU A 446 8.94 30.93 -25.17
N LYS A 447 9.71 30.45 -24.19
CA LYS A 447 9.91 29.02 -24.00
C LYS A 447 8.62 28.33 -23.56
N GLY A 448 8.24 27.26 -24.25
CA GLY A 448 7.20 26.33 -23.80
C GLY A 448 7.73 25.50 -22.63
N THR A 449 7.56 26.00 -21.40
CA THR A 449 8.06 25.37 -20.17
C THR A 449 7.23 24.14 -19.78
N ASP A 450 7.66 23.44 -18.73
CA ASP A 450 6.89 22.37 -18.06
C ASP A 450 5.72 22.91 -17.22
N THR A 451 5.41 24.20 -17.31
CA THR A 451 4.30 24.81 -16.56
C THR A 451 2.99 24.26 -17.12
N ILE A 452 2.17 23.70 -16.25
CA ILE A 452 0.84 23.20 -16.61
C ILE A 452 -0.10 24.40 -16.61
N THR A 453 -0.96 24.49 -17.62
CA THR A 453 -1.95 25.56 -17.75
C THR A 453 -3.36 24.99 -17.67
N ASP A 454 -4.28 25.75 -17.11
CA ASP A 454 -5.68 25.35 -16.95
C ASP A 454 -6.56 26.18 -17.90
N VAL A 455 -7.45 25.53 -18.64
CA VAL A 455 -8.35 26.18 -19.61
C VAL A 455 -9.77 25.65 -19.47
N GLY A 456 -10.72 26.55 -19.18
CA GLY A 456 -12.14 26.25 -19.01
C GLY A 456 -12.55 26.01 -17.55
N ASP A 457 -13.82 25.68 -17.33
CA ASP A 457 -14.40 25.51 -15.99
C ASP A 457 -14.89 24.07 -15.74
N GLY A 458 -14.64 23.55 -14.54
CA GLY A 458 -15.16 22.27 -14.02
C GLY A 458 -14.08 21.22 -13.73
N GLU A 459 -14.49 20.07 -13.18
CA GLU A 459 -13.54 19.09 -12.59
C GLU A 459 -13.24 17.88 -13.46
N ILE A 460 -13.76 17.85 -14.68
CA ILE A 460 -13.50 16.73 -15.59
C ILE A 460 -12.45 17.21 -16.56
N VAL A 461 -11.30 16.55 -16.59
CA VAL A 461 -10.13 17.08 -17.30
C VAL A 461 -9.72 16.24 -18.49
N THR A 462 -9.18 16.93 -19.49
CA THR A 462 -8.46 16.34 -20.61
C THR A 462 -7.08 16.98 -20.74
N VAL A 463 -6.03 16.18 -20.88
CA VAL A 463 -4.65 16.64 -20.94
C VAL A 463 -4.20 16.77 -22.41
N ASP A 464 -3.51 17.86 -22.72
CA ASP A 464 -2.66 18.01 -23.90
C ASP A 464 -1.21 18.27 -23.45
N GLU A 465 -0.28 17.38 -23.77
CA GLU A 465 1.15 17.51 -23.41
C GLU A 465 1.95 18.24 -24.49
N SER A 466 1.31 18.77 -25.53
CA SER A 466 1.96 19.48 -26.62
C SER A 466 2.80 20.65 -26.13
N ARG A 467 3.97 20.82 -26.76
CA ARG A 467 4.89 21.93 -26.46
C ARG A 467 5.44 22.53 -27.72
N SER A 468 5.47 23.84 -27.75
CA SER A 468 6.20 24.57 -28.77
C SER A 468 6.63 25.93 -28.23
N ASP A 469 7.80 26.37 -28.66
CA ASP A 469 8.27 27.71 -28.33
C ASP A 469 7.53 28.75 -29.16
N GLY A 470 7.19 29.85 -28.52
CA GLY A 470 6.70 31.07 -29.14
C GLY A 470 7.82 32.06 -29.41
N ARG A 471 7.46 33.17 -30.05
CA ARG A 471 8.37 34.27 -30.30
C ARG A 471 7.65 35.61 -30.27
N ARG A 472 8.26 36.58 -29.60
CA ARG A 472 7.97 38.00 -29.74
C ARG A 472 9.19 38.73 -30.29
N ASN A 473 8.96 39.80 -31.05
CA ASN A 473 10.02 40.69 -31.51
C ASN A 473 10.04 41.94 -30.64
N LEU A 474 11.21 42.29 -30.10
CA LEU A 474 11.36 43.47 -29.25
C LEU A 474 11.98 44.64 -30.02
N ALA A 475 11.38 45.82 -29.86
CA ALA A 475 11.87 47.07 -30.41
C ALA A 475 11.78 48.19 -29.37
N VAL A 476 12.51 49.28 -29.58
CA VAL A 476 12.42 50.48 -28.72
C VAL A 476 11.82 51.60 -29.58
N ASP A 477 10.82 52.29 -29.05
CA ASP A 477 10.18 53.41 -29.75
C ASP A 477 10.99 54.71 -29.65
N ALA A 478 10.45 55.80 -30.21
CA ALA A 478 11.12 57.11 -30.24
C ALA A 478 11.26 57.73 -28.84
N GLU A 479 10.36 57.38 -27.92
CA GLU A 479 10.32 57.79 -26.52
C GLU A 479 11.21 56.93 -25.62
N GLY A 480 11.85 55.90 -26.19
CA GLY A 480 12.79 55.02 -25.49
C GLY A 480 12.14 53.84 -24.76
N TYR A 481 10.83 53.62 -24.90
CA TYR A 481 10.08 52.51 -24.29
C TYR A 481 10.20 51.22 -25.10
N LEU A 482 10.21 50.09 -24.40
CA LEU A 482 10.22 48.78 -25.02
C LEU A 482 8.83 48.47 -25.57
N THR A 483 8.81 48.03 -26.83
CA THR A 483 7.64 47.57 -27.57
C THR A 483 7.86 46.12 -27.95
N ALA A 484 6.77 45.36 -28.04
CA ALA A 484 6.80 43.95 -28.37
C ALA A 484 5.73 43.62 -29.41
N ARG A 485 6.05 42.76 -30.37
CA ARG A 485 5.08 42.17 -31.29
C ARG A 485 5.17 40.66 -31.23
N TYR A 486 4.10 40.01 -30.77
CA TYR A 486 4.00 38.56 -30.73
C TYR A 486 3.85 38.02 -32.16
N VAL A 487 4.77 37.15 -32.57
CA VAL A 487 4.83 36.54 -33.91
C VAL A 487 4.30 35.11 -33.87
N SER A 488 4.56 34.41 -32.76
CA SER A 488 3.97 33.11 -32.47
C SER A 488 3.80 32.94 -30.97
N PHE A 489 2.69 32.34 -30.57
CA PHE A 489 2.42 32.03 -29.17
C PHE A 489 2.98 30.64 -28.82
N PRO A 490 3.60 30.48 -27.64
CA PRO A 490 4.05 29.17 -27.15
C PRO A 490 2.87 28.26 -26.84
N GLU A 491 3.14 26.96 -26.81
CA GLU A 491 2.20 25.92 -26.37
C GLU A 491 2.76 25.28 -25.10
N PHE A 492 1.93 25.22 -24.07
CA PHE A 492 2.24 24.63 -22.77
C PHE A 492 1.40 23.37 -22.57
N PRO A 493 1.87 22.40 -21.76
CA PRO A 493 1.00 21.32 -21.30
C PRO A 493 -0.26 21.90 -20.67
N THR A 494 -1.44 21.58 -21.22
CA THR A 494 -2.72 22.19 -20.82
C THR A 494 -3.68 21.14 -20.30
N LEU A 495 -4.33 21.42 -19.17
CA LEU A 495 -5.53 20.75 -18.68
C LEU A 495 -6.75 21.53 -19.17
N TYR A 496 -7.59 20.87 -19.95
CA TYR A 496 -8.87 21.42 -20.36
C TYR A 496 -9.96 20.92 -19.41
N HIS A 497 -10.59 21.85 -18.71
CA HIS A 497 -11.61 21.63 -17.69
C HIS A 497 -13.02 21.67 -18.30
N GLN A 498 -13.89 20.76 -17.86
CA GLN A 498 -15.30 20.73 -18.22
C GLN A 498 -16.18 20.28 -17.06
N GLY A 499 -17.49 20.54 -17.18
CA GLY A 499 -18.49 20.02 -16.26
C GLY A 499 -18.73 20.89 -15.03
N ALA A 500 -18.51 22.20 -15.12
CA ALA A 500 -18.83 23.17 -14.07
C ALA A 500 -20.30 23.09 -13.58
N GLY A 501 -21.22 22.60 -14.42
CA GLY A 501 -22.64 22.47 -14.09
C GLY A 501 -23.36 23.82 -14.01
N GLY A 502 -24.67 23.77 -13.71
CA GLY A 502 -25.42 24.99 -13.36
C GLY A 502 -25.14 25.45 -11.92
N GLU A 503 -25.37 26.74 -11.62
CA GLU A 503 -25.13 27.38 -10.31
C GLU A 503 -25.66 26.58 -9.10
N HIS A 504 -26.81 25.90 -9.26
CA HIS A 504 -27.46 25.09 -8.23
C HIS A 504 -27.34 23.57 -8.43
N GLN A 505 -26.38 23.09 -9.23
CA GLN A 505 -26.16 21.66 -9.45
C GLN A 505 -24.88 21.20 -8.75
N VAL A 506 -24.94 20.04 -8.08
CA VAL A 506 -23.80 19.46 -7.38
C VAL A 506 -23.80 17.93 -7.52
N ALA A 507 -22.63 17.33 -7.74
CA ALA A 507 -22.45 15.89 -7.71
C ALA A 507 -21.78 15.46 -6.40
N ILE A 508 -22.14 14.27 -5.90
CA ILE A 508 -21.49 13.64 -4.74
C ILE A 508 -20.79 12.39 -5.24
N THR A 509 -19.51 12.26 -4.93
CA THR A 509 -18.67 11.14 -5.32
C THR A 509 -18.10 10.42 -4.09
N PHE A 510 -17.84 9.13 -4.23
CA PHE A 510 -17.27 8.28 -3.18
C PHE A 510 -16.08 7.49 -3.71
N ASP A 511 -14.96 7.57 -3.00
CA ASP A 511 -13.73 6.85 -3.35
C ASP A 511 -13.40 5.72 -2.37
N ASP A 512 -12.45 4.87 -2.78
CA ASP A 512 -11.94 3.65 -2.12
C ASP A 512 -12.87 2.43 -2.12
N GLY A 513 -14.17 2.60 -2.34
CA GLY A 513 -15.17 1.56 -2.16
C GLY A 513 -15.06 0.31 -3.04
N PRO A 514 -15.85 -0.74 -2.75
CA PRO A 514 -16.81 -0.85 -1.64
C PRO A 514 -16.24 -1.51 -0.37
N ASP A 515 -16.72 -1.09 0.81
CA ASP A 515 -16.51 -1.75 2.10
C ASP A 515 -17.79 -2.43 2.62
N ARG A 516 -17.65 -3.58 3.31
CA ARG A 516 -18.79 -4.34 3.82
C ARG A 516 -19.62 -3.64 4.90
N ARG A 517 -19.05 -2.68 5.62
CA ARG A 517 -19.66 -2.02 6.78
C ARG A 517 -20.16 -0.62 6.46
N TRP A 518 -19.42 0.14 5.64
CA TRP A 518 -19.70 1.55 5.39
C TRP A 518 -20.52 1.81 4.13
N THR A 519 -20.13 1.25 2.97
CA THR A 519 -20.86 1.40 1.70
C THR A 519 -22.36 1.09 1.81
N PRO A 520 -22.82 0.02 2.50
CA PRO A 520 -24.25 -0.23 2.64
C PRO A 520 -25.01 0.89 3.35
N LYS A 521 -24.41 1.51 4.36
CA LYS A 521 -25.03 2.59 5.14
C LYS A 521 -25.11 3.87 4.32
N ILE A 522 -24.07 4.17 3.55
CA ILE A 522 -24.04 5.30 2.62
C ILE A 522 -25.14 5.14 1.57
N LEU A 523 -25.25 3.95 0.95
CA LEU A 523 -26.32 3.64 0.01
C LEU A 523 -27.72 3.79 0.63
N ASP A 524 -27.92 3.35 1.88
CA ASP A 524 -29.20 3.53 2.58
C ASP A 524 -29.54 5.01 2.79
N ILE A 525 -28.56 5.86 3.12
CA ILE A 525 -28.73 7.31 3.28
C ILE A 525 -29.07 7.97 1.93
N LEU A 526 -28.31 7.66 0.87
CA LEU A 526 -28.54 8.21 -0.46
C LEU A 526 -29.91 7.82 -1.00
N LYS A 527 -30.32 6.56 -0.79
CA LYS A 527 -31.65 6.06 -1.16
C LYS A 527 -32.77 6.79 -0.41
N ALA A 528 -32.60 7.06 0.89
CA ALA A 528 -33.57 7.82 1.68
C ALA A 528 -33.70 9.27 1.19
N ALA A 529 -32.58 9.89 0.80
CA ALA A 529 -32.53 11.24 0.25
C ALA A 529 -32.91 11.33 -1.25
N LYS A 530 -33.05 10.19 -1.94
CA LYS A 530 -33.18 10.11 -3.42
C LYS A 530 -32.05 10.85 -4.15
N ALA A 531 -30.86 10.83 -3.56
CA ALA A 531 -29.69 11.51 -4.09
C ALA A 531 -28.88 10.54 -4.97
N PRO A 532 -28.69 10.82 -6.27
CA PRO A 532 -27.73 10.10 -7.09
C PRO A 532 -26.30 10.42 -6.62
N ALA A 533 -25.38 9.51 -6.91
CA ALA A 533 -23.96 9.65 -6.57
C ALA A 533 -23.12 8.83 -7.56
N ALA A 534 -21.82 9.09 -7.61
CA ALA A 534 -20.85 8.27 -8.33
C ALA A 534 -19.86 7.61 -7.36
N PHE A 535 -19.48 6.35 -7.61
CA PHE A 535 -18.54 5.60 -6.77
C PHE A 535 -17.32 5.21 -7.59
N PHE A 536 -16.14 5.73 -7.25
CA PHE A 536 -14.87 5.35 -7.84
C PHE A 536 -14.32 4.13 -7.09
N LEU A 537 -14.42 2.97 -7.74
CA LEU A 537 -14.22 1.69 -7.07
C LEU A 537 -12.79 1.17 -7.24
N THR A 538 -12.21 0.74 -6.13
CA THR A 538 -10.94 0.01 -6.12
C THR A 538 -11.19 -1.45 -6.49
N GLY A 539 -10.49 -1.95 -7.51
CA GLY A 539 -10.70 -3.30 -8.07
C GLY A 539 -10.61 -4.42 -7.03
N ALA A 540 -9.63 -4.39 -6.14
CA ALA A 540 -9.49 -5.37 -5.06
C ALA A 540 -10.70 -5.40 -4.10
N ASN A 541 -11.31 -4.23 -3.84
CA ASN A 541 -12.51 -4.13 -3.01
C ASN A 541 -13.76 -4.59 -3.77
N ALA A 542 -13.87 -4.24 -5.05
CA ALA A 542 -14.95 -4.67 -5.93
C ALA A 542 -14.96 -6.20 -6.11
N GLU A 543 -13.78 -6.82 -6.22
CA GLU A 543 -13.61 -8.27 -6.29
C GLU A 543 -14.06 -8.95 -5.00
N ARG A 544 -13.78 -8.32 -3.86
CA ARG A 544 -14.15 -8.86 -2.54
C ARG A 544 -15.64 -8.75 -2.26
N TYR A 545 -16.31 -7.72 -2.77
CA TYR A 545 -17.74 -7.46 -2.50
C TYR A 545 -18.57 -7.20 -3.77
N PRO A 546 -18.64 -8.13 -4.73
CA PRO A 546 -19.33 -7.94 -6.01
C PRO A 546 -20.84 -7.71 -5.85
N GLY A 547 -21.43 -8.20 -4.75
CA GLY A 547 -22.83 -7.94 -4.41
C GLY A 547 -23.12 -6.46 -4.13
N LEU A 548 -22.18 -5.74 -3.50
CA LEU A 548 -22.33 -4.31 -3.24
C LEU A 548 -22.15 -3.48 -4.51
N VAL A 549 -21.21 -3.86 -5.38
CA VAL A 549 -21.06 -3.22 -6.70
C VAL A 549 -22.34 -3.31 -7.53
N ARG A 550 -22.98 -4.49 -7.56
CA ARG A 550 -24.30 -4.65 -8.22
C ARG A 550 -25.39 -3.78 -7.57
N ARG A 551 -25.38 -3.67 -6.24
CA ARG A 551 -26.32 -2.81 -5.50
C ARG A 551 -26.16 -1.34 -5.89
N ILE A 552 -24.92 -0.83 -5.93
CA ILE A 552 -24.59 0.54 -6.37
C ILE A 552 -25.23 0.82 -7.74
N VAL A 553 -24.97 -0.04 -8.73
CA VAL A 553 -25.49 0.14 -10.09
C VAL A 553 -27.03 0.03 -10.16
N ASN A 554 -27.61 -0.96 -9.46
CA ASN A 554 -29.05 -1.21 -9.46
C ASN A 554 -29.86 -0.09 -8.75
N GLU A 555 -29.26 0.59 -7.77
CA GLU A 555 -29.89 1.72 -7.08
C GLU A 555 -29.77 3.04 -7.87
N GLY A 556 -29.11 3.03 -9.03
CA GLY A 556 -29.08 4.17 -9.97
C GLY A 556 -27.78 4.98 -9.96
N HIS A 557 -26.81 4.62 -9.11
CA HIS A 557 -25.54 5.32 -8.99
C HIS A 557 -24.59 5.05 -10.15
N GLU A 558 -23.69 5.98 -10.42
CA GLU A 558 -22.61 5.82 -11.39
C GLU A 558 -21.41 5.12 -10.73
N ILE A 559 -20.60 4.43 -11.52
CA ILE A 559 -19.34 3.84 -11.05
C ILE A 559 -18.19 4.37 -11.90
N GLY A 560 -17.06 4.64 -11.28
CA GLY A 560 -15.80 4.97 -11.92
C GLY A 560 -14.71 3.98 -11.54
N ASN A 561 -13.64 4.00 -12.33
CA ASN A 561 -12.43 3.23 -12.07
C ASN A 561 -11.53 4.01 -11.10
N HIS A 562 -11.05 3.35 -10.05
CA HIS A 562 -10.10 3.91 -9.09
C HIS A 562 -8.87 3.02 -8.91
N THR A 563 -8.45 2.35 -10.00
CA THR A 563 -7.36 1.36 -10.07
C THR A 563 -7.64 0.06 -9.30
N TYR A 564 -6.78 -0.96 -9.44
CA TYR A 564 -7.03 -2.27 -8.83
C TYR A 564 -6.55 -2.32 -7.38
N TYR A 565 -5.31 -1.87 -7.14
CA TYR A 565 -4.67 -1.91 -5.83
C TYR A 565 -4.52 -0.54 -5.16
N HIS A 566 -5.02 0.54 -5.78
CA HIS A 566 -4.87 1.91 -5.28
C HIS A 566 -3.40 2.37 -5.11
N PRO A 567 -2.50 2.18 -6.11
CA PRO A 567 -1.13 2.69 -6.03
C PRO A 567 -1.06 4.20 -6.35
N ASN A 568 0.01 4.87 -5.89
CA ASN A 568 0.35 6.20 -6.40
C ASN A 568 0.87 6.09 -7.83
N LEU A 569 0.05 6.53 -8.79
CA LEU A 569 0.31 6.35 -10.22
C LEU A 569 1.54 7.13 -10.72
N ALA A 570 1.92 8.23 -10.05
CA ALA A 570 3.12 8.98 -10.39
C ALA A 570 4.42 8.19 -10.12
N LEU A 571 4.35 7.14 -9.28
CA LEU A 571 5.48 6.24 -8.98
C LEU A 571 5.47 4.96 -9.82
N CYS A 572 4.42 4.75 -10.63
CA CYS A 572 4.24 3.56 -11.46
C CYS A 572 4.82 3.77 -12.86
N TRP A 573 5.36 2.71 -13.47
CA TRP A 573 5.70 2.75 -14.90
C TRP A 573 4.43 2.62 -15.78
N PRO A 574 4.44 3.09 -17.04
CA PRO A 574 3.23 3.16 -17.89
C PRO A 574 2.42 1.87 -18.02
N GLU A 575 3.08 0.72 -18.22
CA GLU A 575 2.40 -0.57 -18.32
C GLU A 575 1.73 -1.02 -17.02
N HIS A 576 2.26 -0.61 -15.86
CA HIS A 576 1.60 -0.88 -14.57
C HIS A 576 0.30 -0.08 -14.48
N VAL A 577 0.31 1.20 -14.85
CA VAL A 577 -0.91 2.04 -14.92
C VAL A 577 -1.96 1.41 -15.83
N ARG A 578 -1.57 0.96 -17.04
CA ARG A 578 -2.47 0.25 -17.97
C ARG A 578 -3.06 -1.02 -17.36
N LEU A 579 -2.24 -1.81 -16.67
CA LEU A 579 -2.68 -3.05 -16.02
C LEU A 579 -3.71 -2.78 -14.90
N GLU A 580 -3.46 -1.79 -14.05
CA GLU A 580 -4.37 -1.37 -12.97
C GLU A 580 -5.74 -0.95 -13.51
N LEU A 581 -5.76 -0.12 -14.55
CA LEU A 581 -6.97 0.35 -15.20
C LEU A 581 -7.72 -0.78 -15.90
N ASN A 582 -7.02 -1.60 -16.69
CA ASN A 582 -7.63 -2.69 -17.46
C ASN A 582 -8.19 -3.79 -16.54
N ALA A 583 -7.45 -4.18 -15.49
CA ALA A 583 -7.90 -5.20 -14.54
C ALA A 583 -9.20 -4.77 -13.84
N THR A 584 -9.26 -3.52 -13.39
CA THR A 584 -10.43 -2.95 -12.72
C THR A 584 -11.62 -2.87 -13.67
N GLN A 585 -11.40 -2.40 -14.90
CA GLN A 585 -12.45 -2.33 -15.92
C GLN A 585 -13.05 -3.69 -16.23
N LEU A 586 -12.21 -4.70 -16.54
CA LEU A 586 -12.67 -6.05 -16.86
C LEU A 586 -13.41 -6.69 -15.68
N LEU A 587 -12.97 -6.41 -14.46
CA LEU A 587 -13.66 -6.84 -13.25
C LEU A 587 -15.05 -6.19 -13.14
N LEU A 588 -15.16 -4.87 -13.26
CA LEU A 588 -16.43 -4.14 -13.19
C LEU A 588 -17.40 -4.60 -14.28
N GLU A 589 -16.90 -4.81 -15.51
CA GLU A 589 -17.64 -5.38 -16.63
C GLU A 589 -18.16 -6.79 -16.33
N SER A 590 -17.35 -7.63 -15.67
CA SER A 590 -17.74 -8.98 -15.28
C SER A 590 -18.79 -9.03 -14.17
N ILE A 591 -18.80 -8.03 -13.28
CA ILE A 591 -19.71 -7.96 -12.13
C ILE A 591 -21.06 -7.35 -12.53
N THR A 592 -21.02 -6.26 -13.32
CA THR A 592 -22.18 -5.39 -13.58
C THR A 592 -22.76 -5.56 -14.98
N GLY A 593 -22.00 -6.11 -15.94
CA GLY A 593 -22.38 -6.15 -17.35
C GLY A 593 -22.30 -4.78 -18.04
N ARG A 594 -21.68 -3.78 -17.40
CA ARG A 594 -21.49 -2.43 -17.92
C ARG A 594 -20.03 -2.03 -17.83
N ALA A 595 -19.57 -1.29 -18.83
CA ALA A 595 -18.29 -0.59 -18.77
C ALA A 595 -18.45 0.74 -18.02
N THR A 596 -17.35 1.31 -17.53
CA THR A 596 -17.30 2.73 -17.13
C THR A 596 -16.27 3.47 -17.98
N THR A 597 -16.56 4.74 -18.28
CA THR A 597 -15.60 5.68 -18.86
C THR A 597 -15.10 6.69 -17.85
N LEU A 598 -15.56 6.64 -16.59
CA LEU A 598 -15.13 7.53 -15.53
C LEU A 598 -13.90 6.95 -14.85
N PHE A 599 -12.89 7.78 -14.61
CA PHE A 599 -11.68 7.40 -13.89
C PHE A 599 -11.30 8.54 -12.94
N ARG A 600 -10.88 8.18 -11.73
CA ARG A 600 -10.25 9.10 -10.80
C ARG A 600 -8.90 8.53 -10.38
N PRO A 601 -7.79 9.27 -10.54
CA PRO A 601 -6.48 8.81 -10.10
C PRO A 601 -6.41 8.78 -8.57
N PRO A 602 -5.78 7.77 -7.96
CA PRO A 602 -5.47 7.79 -6.53
C PRO A 602 -4.42 8.84 -6.16
N TYR A 603 -4.57 9.45 -4.97
CA TYR A 603 -3.66 10.47 -4.40
C TYR A 603 -3.62 11.79 -5.21
N ALA A 604 -2.71 12.71 -4.83
CA ALA A 604 -2.52 14.10 -5.27
C ALA A 604 -2.68 14.47 -6.77
N ALA A 605 -2.82 13.49 -7.67
CA ALA A 605 -3.29 13.71 -9.03
C ALA A 605 -4.82 13.92 -9.13
N ASP A 606 -5.55 13.86 -8.00
CA ASP A 606 -6.99 14.11 -7.86
C ASP A 606 -7.37 15.58 -7.70
N THR A 607 -6.46 16.44 -7.24
CA THR A 607 -6.74 17.84 -6.83
C THR A 607 -6.28 18.89 -7.84
N SER A 608 -5.04 18.81 -8.36
CA SER A 608 -4.51 19.60 -9.49
C SER A 608 -3.08 19.11 -9.79
N PRO A 609 -2.84 18.34 -10.87
CA PRO A 609 -1.51 17.82 -11.16
C PRO A 609 -0.59 19.01 -11.47
N SER A 610 0.44 19.20 -10.65
CA SER A 610 1.36 20.34 -10.74
C SER A 610 2.72 19.93 -11.30
N GLN A 611 2.98 18.63 -11.36
CA GLN A 611 4.20 18.07 -11.93
C GLN A 611 3.90 17.29 -13.20
N LEU A 612 4.80 17.36 -14.16
CA LEU A 612 4.62 16.65 -15.43
C LEU A 612 4.56 15.12 -15.28
N ALA A 613 5.18 14.58 -14.23
CA ALA A 613 5.09 13.17 -13.89
C ALA A 613 3.66 12.73 -13.54
N GLU A 614 2.83 13.66 -13.05
CA GLU A 614 1.42 13.44 -12.69
C GLU A 614 0.49 13.49 -13.91
N LEU A 615 0.93 14.11 -15.02
CA LEU A 615 0.18 14.13 -16.29
C LEU A 615 0.24 12.80 -17.06
N THR A 616 1.35 12.05 -16.94
CA THR A 616 1.53 10.80 -17.69
C THR A 616 0.42 9.76 -17.40
N PRO A 617 0.02 9.50 -16.14
CA PRO A 617 -1.13 8.65 -15.83
C PRO A 617 -2.45 9.13 -16.42
N LEU A 618 -2.69 10.44 -16.42
CA LEU A 618 -3.91 11.04 -16.99
C LEU A 618 -3.97 10.87 -18.50
N ARG A 619 -2.84 11.07 -19.19
CA ARG A 619 -2.73 10.79 -20.63
C ARG A 619 -3.01 9.32 -20.95
N ILE A 620 -2.42 8.40 -20.19
CA ILE A 620 -2.67 6.95 -20.38
C ILE A 620 -4.17 6.66 -20.20
N ALA A 621 -4.82 7.27 -19.20
CA ALA A 621 -6.25 7.13 -19.01
C ALA A 621 -7.04 7.68 -20.22
N GLN A 622 -6.67 8.84 -20.78
CA GLN A 622 -7.27 9.37 -22.02
C GLN A 622 -7.01 8.49 -23.25
N GLU A 623 -5.82 7.93 -23.44
CA GLU A 623 -5.51 6.98 -24.53
C GLU A 623 -6.43 5.74 -24.45
N LEU A 624 -6.75 5.31 -23.23
CA LEU A 624 -7.71 4.25 -22.95
C LEU A 624 -9.17 4.71 -23.04
N ASN A 625 -9.41 6.01 -23.29
CA ASN A 625 -10.69 6.70 -23.40
C ASN A 625 -11.47 6.77 -22.08
N TYR A 626 -10.78 7.02 -20.97
CA TYR A 626 -11.40 7.48 -19.74
C TYR A 626 -11.56 9.01 -19.74
N LEU A 627 -12.59 9.47 -19.04
CA LEU A 627 -12.80 10.83 -18.57
C LEU A 627 -12.23 10.90 -17.15
N VAL A 628 -11.20 11.72 -16.96
CA VAL A 628 -10.57 11.93 -15.67
C VAL A 628 -11.47 12.87 -14.86
N VAL A 629 -11.88 12.45 -13.67
CA VAL A 629 -12.73 13.24 -12.77
C VAL A 629 -11.89 13.63 -11.55
N LEU A 630 -11.55 14.91 -11.46
CA LEU A 630 -10.90 15.55 -10.32
C LEU A 630 -11.93 15.93 -9.24
N GLU A 631 -11.54 16.81 -8.33
CA GLU A 631 -12.37 17.34 -7.25
C GLU A 631 -12.11 18.81 -6.96
N ASN A 632 -13.18 19.53 -6.56
CA ASN A 632 -13.08 20.90 -6.04
C ASN A 632 -13.56 21.04 -4.60
N ILE A 633 -14.26 20.04 -4.05
CA ILE A 633 -14.71 20.03 -2.66
C ILE A 633 -14.20 18.76 -1.96
N ASP A 634 -13.04 18.86 -1.32
CA ASP A 634 -12.50 17.84 -0.42
C ASP A 634 -12.58 18.30 1.06
N PRO A 635 -13.49 17.73 1.86
CA PRO A 635 -13.53 17.98 3.29
C PRO A 635 -12.45 17.21 4.08
N GLN A 636 -11.64 16.37 3.41
CA GLN A 636 -10.66 15.45 3.97
C GLN A 636 -11.29 14.50 5.01
N ASP A 637 -12.46 13.95 4.68
CA ASP A 637 -13.17 13.02 5.58
C ASP A 637 -12.34 11.76 5.89
N TRP A 638 -11.45 11.39 4.96
CA TRP A 638 -10.49 10.31 5.13
C TRP A 638 -9.56 10.49 6.35
N ALA A 639 -9.20 11.75 6.69
CA ALA A 639 -8.34 12.12 7.82
C ALA A 639 -9.06 12.09 9.18
N ARG A 640 -10.39 11.94 9.18
CA ARG A 640 -11.28 11.88 10.36
C ARG A 640 -11.27 13.15 11.24
N PRO A 641 -11.43 14.36 10.70
CA PRO A 641 -11.40 15.61 11.48
C PRO A 641 -12.63 15.82 12.39
N GLY A 642 -13.71 15.05 12.21
CA GLY A 642 -14.99 15.19 12.90
C GLY A 642 -16.11 15.56 11.95
N ALA A 643 -17.32 15.05 12.18
CA ALA A 643 -18.47 15.28 11.28
C ALA A 643 -18.84 16.76 11.13
N ASP A 644 -18.69 17.57 12.19
CA ASP A 644 -18.92 19.01 12.15
C ASP A 644 -17.93 19.72 11.21
N ILE A 645 -16.65 19.35 11.28
CA ILE A 645 -15.59 19.94 10.43
C ILE A 645 -15.82 19.56 8.97
N ILE A 646 -16.17 18.30 8.70
CA ILE A 646 -16.50 17.83 7.34
C ILE A 646 -17.63 18.70 6.76
N VAL A 647 -18.72 18.88 7.50
CA VAL A 647 -19.85 19.70 7.05
C VAL A 647 -19.44 21.17 6.87
N GLN A 648 -18.62 21.73 7.76
CA GLN A 648 -18.15 23.11 7.64
C GLN A 648 -17.27 23.33 6.39
N ARG A 649 -16.35 22.41 6.10
CA ARG A 649 -15.49 22.48 4.91
C ARG A 649 -16.30 22.41 3.62
N VAL A 650 -17.26 21.49 3.54
CA VAL A 650 -18.20 21.43 2.39
C VAL A 650 -18.96 22.75 2.22
N LYS A 651 -19.41 23.36 3.32
CA LYS A 651 -20.12 24.65 3.27
C LYS A 651 -19.26 25.81 2.78
N GLN A 652 -17.97 25.78 3.11
CA GLN A 652 -17.01 26.80 2.69
C GLN A 652 -16.67 26.66 1.21
N GLN A 653 -16.40 25.43 0.74
CA GLN A 653 -15.92 25.15 -0.61
C GLN A 653 -17.05 25.08 -1.67
N ARG A 654 -18.30 24.80 -1.29
CA ARG A 654 -19.45 24.72 -2.22
C ARG A 654 -19.86 26.07 -2.85
N ARG A 655 -19.15 27.16 -2.57
CA ARG A 655 -19.39 28.44 -3.25
C ARG A 655 -19.03 28.35 -4.73
N ASP A 656 -17.88 27.74 -5.03
CA ASP A 656 -17.30 27.71 -6.37
C ASP A 656 -17.20 26.28 -6.93
N GLY A 657 -17.28 25.25 -6.07
CA GLY A 657 -17.16 23.85 -6.48
C GLY A 657 -18.48 23.12 -6.77
N SER A 658 -18.47 22.19 -7.72
CA SER A 658 -19.61 21.39 -8.18
C SER A 658 -19.52 19.88 -7.92
N ILE A 659 -18.39 19.36 -7.41
CA ILE A 659 -18.17 17.92 -7.13
C ILE A 659 -17.62 17.73 -5.72
N ILE A 660 -18.41 17.09 -4.86
CA ILE A 660 -18.03 16.76 -3.47
C ILE A 660 -17.41 15.37 -3.43
N LEU A 661 -16.13 15.26 -3.04
CA LEU A 661 -15.49 13.98 -2.70
C LEU A 661 -15.79 13.59 -1.24
N LEU A 662 -16.15 12.33 -1.04
CA LEU A 662 -16.18 11.65 0.25
C LEU A 662 -15.60 10.23 0.08
N HIS A 663 -15.35 9.51 1.18
CA HIS A 663 -14.81 8.15 1.11
C HIS A 663 -15.77 7.12 1.71
N ASP A 664 -16.01 6.01 1.00
CA ASP A 664 -16.83 4.90 1.49
C ASP A 664 -16.02 3.67 1.94
N ALA A 665 -14.70 3.69 1.77
CA ALA A 665 -13.77 2.69 2.33
C ALA A 665 -12.43 3.33 2.77
N GLY A 666 -11.31 2.58 2.78
CA GLY A 666 -10.00 3.10 3.22
C GLY A 666 -9.80 3.23 4.73
N GLY A 667 -10.74 2.75 5.57
CA GLY A 667 -10.62 2.82 7.03
C GLY A 667 -11.95 2.90 7.77
N ASP A 668 -11.97 3.60 8.91
CA ASP A 668 -13.21 3.92 9.63
C ASP A 668 -13.88 5.15 9.00
N ARG A 669 -15.11 4.97 8.48
CA ARG A 669 -15.92 6.01 7.84
C ARG A 669 -17.17 6.38 8.63
N SER A 670 -17.16 6.19 9.94
CA SER A 670 -18.25 6.60 10.83
C SER A 670 -18.57 8.09 10.73
N GLN A 671 -17.56 8.96 10.66
CA GLN A 671 -17.75 10.42 10.55
C GLN A 671 -18.34 10.83 9.19
N THR A 672 -17.93 10.18 8.08
CA THR A 672 -18.52 10.40 6.75
C THR A 672 -20.00 10.01 6.74
N VAL A 673 -20.33 8.85 7.32
CA VAL A 673 -21.72 8.38 7.45
C VAL A 673 -22.58 9.34 8.29
N GLU A 674 -22.00 9.95 9.33
CA GLU A 674 -22.68 10.95 10.16
C GLU A 674 -22.84 12.31 9.45
N ALA A 675 -21.83 12.74 8.69
CA ALA A 675 -21.82 14.01 7.98
C ALA A 675 -22.74 14.03 6.75
N LEU A 676 -22.80 12.93 5.99
CA LEU A 676 -23.54 12.82 4.73
C LEU A 676 -25.01 13.30 4.81
N PRO A 677 -25.86 12.86 5.77
CA PRO A 677 -27.24 13.35 5.84
C PRO A 677 -27.33 14.85 6.16
N ARG A 678 -26.34 15.39 6.88
CA ARG A 678 -26.26 16.83 7.21
C ARG A 678 -25.84 17.66 6.00
N ILE A 679 -24.92 17.15 5.19
CA ILE A 679 -24.52 17.73 3.90
C ILE A 679 -25.74 17.80 2.97
N LEU A 680 -26.42 16.66 2.76
CA LEU A 680 -27.59 16.57 1.89
C LEU A 680 -28.72 17.53 2.31
N ASN A 681 -29.01 17.61 3.61
CA ASN A 681 -30.02 18.54 4.13
C ASN A 681 -29.62 20.01 3.92
N TRP A 682 -28.34 20.34 4.13
CA TRP A 682 -27.86 21.70 3.91
C TRP A 682 -27.89 22.10 2.43
N LEU A 683 -27.45 21.23 1.51
CA LEU A 683 -27.53 21.45 0.07
C LEU A 683 -28.99 21.73 -0.35
N HIS A 684 -29.92 20.89 0.13
CA HIS A 684 -31.34 21.10 -0.12
C HIS A 684 -31.86 22.45 0.42
N THR A 685 -31.43 22.85 1.62
CA THR A 685 -31.82 24.14 2.22
C THR A 685 -31.25 25.34 1.47
N ARG A 686 -30.07 25.21 0.87
CA ARG A 686 -29.44 26.24 0.03
C ARG A 686 -30.11 26.36 -1.35
N GLY A 687 -30.90 25.37 -1.76
CA GLY A 687 -31.52 25.30 -3.09
C GLY A 687 -30.71 24.49 -4.11
N ASP A 688 -29.64 23.83 -3.69
CA ASP A 688 -28.83 22.97 -4.54
C ASP A 688 -29.56 21.65 -4.85
N THR A 689 -29.40 21.18 -6.08
CA THR A 689 -29.91 19.90 -6.58
C THR A 689 -28.76 18.93 -6.77
N VAL A 690 -28.81 17.78 -6.08
CA VAL A 690 -27.83 16.71 -6.26
C VAL A 690 -28.09 15.97 -7.57
N VAL A 691 -27.12 15.98 -8.48
CA VAL A 691 -27.21 15.40 -9.83
C VAL A 691 -26.10 14.36 -10.08
N PRO A 692 -26.31 13.40 -11.01
CA PRO A 692 -25.24 12.50 -11.47
C PRO A 692 -24.13 13.27 -12.20
N LEU A 693 -22.91 12.71 -12.26
CA LEU A 693 -21.79 13.30 -13.00
C LEU A 693 -22.11 13.44 -14.49
N SER A 694 -22.85 12.49 -15.07
CA SER A 694 -23.30 12.60 -16.47
C SER A 694 -24.13 13.85 -16.75
N THR A 695 -24.88 14.35 -15.76
CA THR A 695 -25.68 15.58 -15.92
C THR A 695 -24.80 16.83 -15.94
N LEU A 696 -23.74 16.87 -15.12
CA LEU A 696 -22.74 17.96 -15.18
C LEU A 696 -22.03 18.00 -16.55
N LEU A 697 -21.83 16.83 -17.18
CA LEU A 697 -21.28 16.69 -18.53
C LEU A 697 -22.28 16.94 -19.68
N GLY A 698 -23.55 17.25 -19.38
CA GLY A 698 -24.59 17.39 -20.40
C GLY A 698 -24.88 16.10 -21.19
N THR A 699 -24.62 14.93 -20.60
CA THR A 699 -24.79 13.62 -21.24
C THR A 699 -25.66 12.68 -20.41
N ALA A 700 -25.95 11.48 -20.95
CA ALA A 700 -26.73 10.47 -20.26
C ALA A 700 -25.83 9.51 -19.47
N ARG A 701 -26.34 8.94 -18.38
CA ARG A 701 -25.68 7.87 -17.60
C ARG A 701 -25.20 6.70 -18.49
N ASP A 702 -25.97 6.34 -19.50
CA ASP A 702 -25.61 5.26 -20.44
C ASP A 702 -24.41 5.62 -21.35
N ALA A 703 -24.09 6.90 -21.51
CA ALA A 703 -22.90 7.34 -22.25
C ALA A 703 -21.62 7.17 -21.41
N VAL A 704 -21.68 7.45 -20.11
CA VAL A 704 -20.55 7.29 -19.17
C VAL A 704 -20.42 5.86 -18.62
N MET A 705 -21.52 5.10 -18.63
CA MET A 705 -21.56 3.69 -18.23
C MET A 705 -22.23 2.79 -19.30
N PRO A 706 -21.63 2.62 -20.48
CA PRO A 706 -22.28 1.91 -21.58
C PRO A 706 -22.52 0.42 -21.25
N PRO A 707 -23.70 -0.13 -21.59
CA PRO A 707 -23.95 -1.56 -21.45
C PRO A 707 -23.09 -2.36 -22.44
N LEU A 708 -22.58 -3.51 -22.02
CA LEU A 708 -21.85 -4.41 -22.93
C LEU A 708 -22.84 -4.94 -24.00
N ARG A 709 -22.56 -4.71 -25.29
CA ARG A 709 -23.43 -5.18 -26.39
C ARG A 709 -23.63 -6.70 -26.30
N GLN A 710 -24.87 -7.16 -26.20
CA GLN A 710 -25.26 -8.58 -26.14
C GLN A 710 -24.90 -9.43 -27.38
N ARG A 711 -24.26 -8.89 -28.42
CA ARG A 711 -23.87 -9.65 -29.62
C ARG A 711 -22.53 -10.35 -29.44
N GLY A 712 -22.59 -11.52 -28.82
CA GLY A 712 -21.50 -12.49 -28.71
C GLY A 712 -20.53 -12.12 -27.59
N GLN A 713 -20.63 -12.83 -26.46
CA GLN A 713 -19.62 -12.81 -25.41
C GLN A 713 -18.24 -12.96 -26.06
N SER A 714 -17.46 -11.87 -26.13
CA SER A 714 -16.11 -11.95 -26.68
C SER A 714 -15.35 -13.00 -25.86
N LEU A 715 -14.54 -13.83 -26.52
CA LEU A 715 -13.72 -14.84 -25.82
C LEU A 715 -12.96 -14.21 -24.64
N ASN A 716 -12.55 -12.94 -24.78
CA ASN A 716 -11.89 -12.15 -23.74
C ASN A 716 -12.75 -11.97 -22.49
N TRP A 717 -14.04 -11.63 -22.61
CA TRP A 717 -14.93 -11.49 -21.43
C TRP A 717 -15.18 -12.83 -20.74
N LEU A 718 -15.31 -13.92 -21.51
CA LEU A 718 -15.52 -15.25 -20.94
C LEU A 718 -14.26 -15.74 -20.20
N VAL A 719 -13.09 -15.50 -20.80
CA VAL A 719 -11.78 -15.81 -20.22
C VAL A 719 -11.52 -14.95 -18.97
N SER A 720 -11.72 -13.63 -19.04
CA SER A 720 -11.49 -12.71 -17.92
C SER A 720 -12.46 -12.99 -16.75
N SER A 721 -13.76 -13.11 -17.03
CA SER A 721 -14.76 -13.40 -15.99
C SER A 721 -14.53 -14.76 -15.33
N THR A 722 -14.10 -15.77 -16.09
CA THR A 722 -13.77 -17.09 -15.54
C THR A 722 -12.46 -17.05 -14.75
N GLY A 723 -11.46 -16.30 -15.22
CA GLY A 723 -10.20 -16.09 -14.54
C GLY A 723 -10.37 -15.41 -13.17
N PHE A 724 -11.07 -14.27 -13.11
CA PHE A 724 -11.37 -13.59 -11.85
C PHE A 724 -12.20 -14.47 -10.89
N ARG A 725 -13.22 -15.18 -11.38
CA ARG A 725 -13.98 -16.14 -10.56
C ARG A 725 -13.09 -17.24 -9.97
N LEU A 726 -12.20 -17.82 -10.79
CA LEU A 726 -11.30 -18.88 -10.35
C LEU A 726 -10.29 -18.35 -9.33
N TYR A 727 -9.70 -17.19 -9.59
CA TYR A 727 -8.78 -16.52 -8.67
C TYR A 727 -9.45 -16.28 -7.31
N HIS A 728 -10.64 -15.66 -7.31
CA HIS A 728 -11.42 -15.43 -6.09
C HIS A 728 -11.75 -16.73 -5.35
N THR A 729 -12.19 -17.77 -6.07
CA THR A 729 -12.53 -19.08 -5.47
C THR A 729 -11.31 -19.75 -4.84
N ILE A 730 -10.15 -19.68 -5.49
CA ILE A 730 -8.89 -20.22 -4.95
C ILE A 730 -8.51 -19.45 -3.68
N GLN A 731 -8.60 -18.12 -3.71
CA GLN A 731 -8.30 -17.28 -2.56
C GLN A 731 -9.21 -17.61 -1.37
N GLU A 732 -10.53 -17.68 -1.57
CA GLU A 732 -11.48 -18.06 -0.52
C GLU A 732 -11.20 -19.45 0.04
N PHE A 733 -10.93 -20.43 -0.83
CA PHE A 733 -10.58 -21.78 -0.42
C PHE A 733 -9.31 -21.79 0.45
N LEU A 734 -8.25 -21.06 0.06
CA LEU A 734 -7.02 -20.97 0.83
C LEU A 734 -7.27 -20.35 2.20
N TRP A 735 -8.05 -19.27 2.29
CA TRP A 735 -8.42 -18.65 3.56
C TRP A 735 -9.23 -19.60 4.46
N ALA A 736 -10.28 -20.22 3.93
CA ALA A 736 -11.08 -21.18 4.66
C ALA A 736 -10.24 -22.37 5.14
N PHE A 737 -9.37 -22.89 4.28
CA PHE A 737 -8.43 -23.95 4.61
C PHE A 737 -7.49 -23.54 5.76
N MET A 738 -6.92 -22.34 5.73
CA MET A 738 -6.03 -21.84 6.79
C MET A 738 -6.74 -21.68 8.14
N ILE A 739 -7.98 -21.18 8.13
CA ILE A 739 -8.81 -21.05 9.34
C ILE A 739 -9.11 -22.43 9.93
N VAL A 740 -9.64 -23.33 9.10
CA VAL A 740 -10.03 -24.68 9.55
C VAL A 740 -8.81 -25.49 9.99
N ALA A 741 -7.70 -25.44 9.25
CA ALA A 741 -6.46 -26.13 9.61
C ALA A 741 -5.91 -25.63 10.95
N THR A 742 -5.88 -24.31 11.16
CA THR A 742 -5.43 -23.73 12.43
C THR A 742 -6.34 -24.15 13.59
N ALA A 743 -7.66 -24.08 13.42
CA ALA A 743 -8.61 -24.54 14.44
C ALA A 743 -8.42 -26.02 14.80
N LEU A 744 -8.26 -26.89 13.79
CA LEU A 744 -8.01 -28.32 13.99
C LEU A 744 -6.67 -28.60 14.69
N VAL A 745 -5.61 -27.85 14.37
CA VAL A 745 -4.31 -27.96 15.06
C VAL A 745 -4.46 -27.56 16.53
N VAL A 746 -5.12 -26.44 16.82
CA VAL A 746 -5.34 -25.98 18.21
C VAL A 746 -6.15 -27.01 18.99
N ILE A 747 -7.28 -27.49 18.44
CA ILE A 747 -8.14 -28.49 19.09
C ILE A 747 -7.36 -29.78 19.35
N ARG A 748 -6.64 -30.31 18.35
CA ARG A 748 -5.82 -31.52 18.51
C ARG A 748 -4.78 -31.31 19.62
N THR A 749 -4.06 -30.19 19.61
CA THR A 749 -3.04 -29.87 20.61
C THR A 749 -3.64 -29.85 22.02
N LEU A 750 -4.78 -29.19 22.23
CA LEU A 750 -5.46 -29.15 23.51
C LEU A 750 -5.88 -30.56 23.99
N ILE A 751 -6.40 -31.40 23.09
CA ILE A 751 -6.75 -32.80 23.41
C ILE A 751 -5.50 -33.60 23.82
N VAL A 752 -4.40 -33.49 23.06
CA VAL A 752 -3.15 -34.21 23.35
C VAL A 752 -2.57 -33.76 24.69
N VAL A 753 -2.53 -32.44 24.95
CA VAL A 753 -2.07 -31.86 26.22
C VAL A 753 -2.92 -32.39 27.39
N TRP A 754 -4.24 -32.38 27.26
CA TRP A 754 -5.17 -32.86 28.28
C TRP A 754 -5.01 -34.35 28.57
N LEU A 755 -4.89 -35.18 27.52
CA LEU A 755 -4.67 -36.63 27.66
C LEU A 755 -3.31 -36.94 28.27
N ALA A 756 -2.26 -36.23 27.84
CA ALA A 756 -0.90 -36.42 28.35
C ALA A 756 -0.79 -36.03 29.83
N TYR A 757 -1.42 -34.93 30.26
CA TYR A 757 -1.46 -34.53 31.67
C TYR A 757 -2.17 -35.56 32.56
N ARG A 758 -3.19 -36.25 32.04
CA ARG A 758 -3.92 -37.30 32.77
C ARG A 758 -3.27 -38.69 32.70
N PHE A 759 -2.14 -38.83 32.03
CA PHE A 759 -1.44 -40.11 31.94
C PHE A 759 -0.93 -40.57 33.31
N ARG A 760 -1.34 -41.77 33.75
CA ARG A 760 -0.83 -42.44 34.95
C ARG A 760 -0.02 -43.66 34.54
N SER A 761 1.20 -43.79 35.08
CA SER A 761 2.03 -44.99 34.93
C SER A 761 1.34 -46.17 35.65
N GLY A 762 1.31 -47.34 35.01
CA GLY A 762 0.84 -48.58 35.63
C GLY A 762 1.70 -49.01 36.85
N ARG A 763 1.14 -49.88 37.69
CA ARG A 763 1.88 -50.52 38.81
C ARG A 763 2.99 -51.41 38.25
N ARG A 764 4.13 -51.45 38.95
CA ARG A 764 5.20 -52.42 38.70
C ARG A 764 4.78 -53.74 39.36
N GLU A 765 4.38 -54.70 38.55
CA GLU A 765 4.27 -56.10 38.94
C GLU A 765 5.49 -56.85 38.37
N GLU A 766 6.07 -57.77 39.14
CA GLU A 766 7.18 -58.59 38.65
C GLU A 766 6.62 -59.65 37.69
N PHE A 767 7.11 -59.62 36.45
CA PHE A 767 6.77 -60.58 35.40
C PHE A 767 8.05 -61.32 35.00
N ALA A 768 8.01 -62.66 34.93
CA ALA A 768 9.20 -63.49 34.74
C ALA A 768 8.96 -64.76 33.91
N GLU A 769 7.99 -64.75 32.99
CA GLU A 769 7.77 -65.86 32.05
C GLU A 769 8.90 -65.97 31.01
N ALA A 770 9.02 -67.12 30.36
CA ALA A 770 9.99 -67.31 29.29
C ALA A 770 9.62 -66.50 28.04
N ILE A 771 10.62 -65.88 27.40
CA ILE A 771 10.42 -64.99 26.26
C ILE A 771 11.32 -65.37 25.07
N SER A 772 10.86 -65.03 23.87
CA SER A 772 11.66 -65.14 22.65
C SER A 772 11.93 -63.75 22.07
N VAL A 773 13.19 -63.34 22.05
CA VAL A 773 13.65 -62.10 21.44
C VAL A 773 14.03 -62.38 19.99
N VAL A 774 13.48 -61.63 19.04
CA VAL A 774 13.73 -61.81 17.60
C VAL A 774 14.48 -60.60 17.02
N VAL A 775 15.54 -60.88 16.29
CA VAL A 775 16.39 -59.87 15.62
C VAL A 775 16.59 -60.27 14.16
N ALA A 776 16.28 -59.36 13.23
CA ALA A 776 16.59 -59.52 11.81
C ALA A 776 17.78 -58.62 11.44
N ALA A 777 18.82 -59.20 10.83
CA ALA A 777 20.06 -58.51 10.49
C ALA A 777 20.36 -58.59 8.98
N TYR A 778 20.77 -57.46 8.39
CA TYR A 778 21.28 -57.38 7.02
C TYR A 778 22.29 -56.25 6.88
N ASN A 779 23.57 -56.60 6.73
CA ASN A 779 24.69 -55.66 6.69
C ASN A 779 24.78 -54.72 7.92
N GLU A 780 24.82 -55.31 9.11
CA GLU A 780 24.80 -54.60 10.41
C GLU A 780 26.06 -54.91 11.24
N VAL A 781 27.19 -55.20 10.59
CA VAL A 781 28.45 -55.64 11.22
C VAL A 781 28.92 -54.71 12.35
N GLU A 782 28.75 -53.40 12.18
CA GLU A 782 29.23 -52.37 13.11
C GLU A 782 28.43 -52.29 14.43
N VAL A 783 27.18 -52.80 14.46
CA VAL A 783 26.25 -52.59 15.58
C VAL A 783 25.69 -53.88 16.18
N ILE A 784 25.61 -54.97 15.40
CA ILE A 784 24.89 -56.19 15.80
C ILE A 784 25.48 -56.85 17.06
N ALA A 785 26.80 -56.90 17.20
CA ALA A 785 27.45 -57.57 18.32
C ALA A 785 27.07 -56.94 19.66
N GLU A 786 27.04 -55.60 19.70
CA GLU A 786 26.72 -54.82 20.89
C GLU A 786 25.22 -54.90 21.22
N THR A 787 24.35 -54.81 20.21
CA THR A 787 22.91 -55.06 20.37
C THR A 787 22.64 -56.41 21.05
N LEU A 788 23.22 -57.50 20.53
CA LEU A 788 23.05 -58.83 21.12
C LEU A 788 23.57 -58.90 22.56
N ARG A 789 24.73 -58.29 22.85
CA ARG A 789 25.32 -58.22 24.19
C ARG A 789 24.39 -57.52 25.19
N THR A 790 23.86 -56.34 24.83
CA THR A 790 22.99 -55.55 25.72
C THR A 790 21.68 -56.26 26.07
N ILE A 791 21.11 -57.03 25.14
CA ILE A 791 19.91 -57.85 25.39
C ILE A 791 20.22 -58.97 26.41
N LEU A 792 21.37 -59.64 26.25
CA LEU A 792 21.78 -60.78 27.10
C LEU A 792 22.17 -60.36 28.52
N GLU A 793 22.55 -59.09 28.73
CA GLU A 793 22.96 -58.49 30.01
C GLU A 793 21.82 -57.78 30.77
N THR A 794 20.57 -57.94 30.33
CA THR A 794 19.41 -57.36 31.02
C THR A 794 19.13 -58.03 32.37
N ASP A 795 18.52 -57.29 33.31
CA ASP A 795 18.16 -57.78 34.65
C ASP A 795 16.84 -58.59 34.66
N TYR A 796 16.46 -59.16 33.51
CA TYR A 796 15.23 -59.95 33.39
C TYR A 796 15.41 -61.32 34.04
N LYS A 797 14.48 -61.68 34.94
CA LYS A 797 14.57 -62.91 35.76
C LYS A 797 14.06 -64.17 35.05
N GLY A 798 13.28 -64.02 33.98
CA GLY A 798 12.74 -65.14 33.20
C GLY A 798 13.74 -65.68 32.17
N GLU A 799 13.41 -66.82 31.55
CA GLU A 799 14.23 -67.41 30.49
C GLU A 799 14.19 -66.55 29.22
N ILE A 800 15.36 -66.35 28.58
CA ILE A 800 15.51 -65.58 27.34
C ILE A 800 16.02 -66.48 26.24
N GLU A 801 15.21 -66.67 25.20
CA GLU A 801 15.63 -67.22 23.91
C GLU A 801 15.91 -66.08 22.94
N LEU A 802 17.10 -66.01 22.33
CA LEU A 802 17.45 -64.97 21.34
C LEU A 802 17.56 -65.59 19.94
N VAL A 803 16.59 -65.31 19.07
CA VAL A 803 16.54 -65.79 17.68
C VAL A 803 17.02 -64.70 16.73
N VAL A 804 18.15 -64.92 16.07
CA VAL A 804 18.76 -63.99 15.11
C VAL A 804 18.68 -64.56 13.70
N VAL A 805 18.08 -63.81 12.77
CA VAL A 805 18.00 -64.20 11.35
C VAL A 805 18.89 -63.28 10.51
N ASN A 806 19.93 -63.85 9.91
CA ASN A 806 20.79 -63.18 8.94
C ASN A 806 20.16 -63.26 7.53
N ASP A 807 19.69 -62.13 6.99
CA ASP A 807 18.97 -62.01 5.72
C ASP A 807 19.94 -61.83 4.53
N GLY A 808 20.94 -62.70 4.43
CA GLY A 808 21.87 -62.74 3.30
C GLY A 808 22.84 -61.55 3.27
N SER A 809 23.36 -61.15 4.43
CA SER A 809 24.37 -60.09 4.56
C SER A 809 25.57 -60.33 3.65
N ARG A 810 26.13 -59.25 3.09
CA ARG A 810 27.30 -59.25 2.19
C ARG A 810 28.58 -58.77 2.88
N ASP A 811 28.48 -58.36 4.13
CA ASP A 811 29.59 -57.99 5.00
C ASP A 811 29.81 -59.06 6.10
N ASP A 812 30.67 -58.78 7.07
CA ASP A 812 31.03 -59.70 8.16
C ASP A 812 29.93 -59.85 9.24
N THR A 813 28.69 -59.39 9.02
CA THR A 813 27.58 -59.51 9.98
C THR A 813 27.35 -60.96 10.43
N ALA A 814 27.38 -61.91 9.49
CA ALA A 814 27.19 -63.33 9.79
C ALA A 814 28.24 -63.84 10.81
N ARG A 815 29.50 -63.44 10.59
CA ARG A 815 30.64 -63.82 11.43
C ARG A 815 30.55 -63.25 12.84
N GLU A 816 30.07 -62.02 12.99
CA GLU A 816 29.84 -61.40 14.30
C GLU A 816 28.72 -62.09 15.07
N ILE A 817 27.61 -62.41 14.41
CA ILE A 817 26.49 -63.13 15.03
C ILE A 817 26.96 -64.52 15.51
N GLU A 818 27.70 -65.26 14.69
CA GLU A 818 28.28 -66.55 15.09
C GLU A 818 29.23 -66.43 16.29
N ARG A 819 30.03 -65.36 16.36
CA ARG A 819 30.96 -65.14 17.47
C ARG A 819 30.22 -65.00 18.80
N VAL A 820 29.10 -64.28 18.81
CA VAL A 820 28.26 -64.14 20.01
C VAL A 820 27.56 -65.46 20.33
N ALA A 821 27.01 -66.16 19.32
CA ALA A 821 26.32 -67.43 19.53
C ALA A 821 27.20 -68.56 20.08
N ARG A 822 28.51 -68.56 19.78
CA ARG A 822 29.47 -69.50 20.39
C ARG A 822 29.73 -69.23 21.88
N ARG A 823 29.50 -68.00 22.35
CA ARG A 823 29.75 -67.59 23.74
C ARG A 823 28.54 -67.78 24.64
N ASP A 824 27.33 -67.65 24.09
CA ASP A 824 26.09 -67.74 24.86
C ASP A 824 25.09 -68.70 24.18
N PRO A 825 24.73 -69.83 24.84
CA PRO A 825 23.85 -70.85 24.23
C PRO A 825 22.41 -70.37 24.03
N ARG A 826 22.01 -69.22 24.60
CA ARG A 826 20.68 -68.64 24.41
C ARG A 826 20.46 -68.11 22.99
N VAL A 827 21.52 -67.93 22.20
CA VAL A 827 21.47 -67.34 20.86
C VAL A 827 21.34 -68.40 19.78
N ARG A 828 20.21 -68.39 19.05
CA ARG A 828 19.90 -69.27 17.92
C ARG A 828 19.98 -68.49 16.62
N VAL A 829 20.84 -68.93 15.70
CA VAL A 829 21.14 -68.22 14.45
C VAL A 829 20.53 -68.95 13.26
N PHE A 830 19.89 -68.21 12.35
CA PHE A 830 19.35 -68.73 11.10
C PHE A 830 19.84 -67.91 9.91
N GLU A 831 20.33 -68.58 8.87
CA GLU A 831 20.74 -67.93 7.63
C GLU A 831 19.71 -68.10 6.51
N GLN A 832 19.45 -67.03 5.77
CA GLN A 832 18.60 -67.04 4.58
C GLN A 832 19.16 -66.17 3.46
N GLU A 833 18.73 -66.42 2.22
CA GLU A 833 18.95 -65.47 1.12
C GLU A 833 18.20 -64.17 1.38
N ASN A 834 18.74 -63.03 0.92
CA ASN A 834 18.11 -61.72 1.12
C ASN A 834 16.71 -61.66 0.50
N ARG A 835 15.70 -61.70 1.38
CA ARG A 835 14.28 -61.63 1.04
C ARG A 835 13.56 -60.48 1.76
N GLY A 836 14.29 -59.65 2.48
CA GLY A 836 13.82 -58.47 3.20
C GLY A 836 13.46 -58.75 4.67
N LYS A 837 13.55 -57.70 5.49
CA LYS A 837 13.27 -57.72 6.93
C LYS A 837 11.98 -58.45 7.32
N ALA A 838 10.85 -58.16 6.68
CA ALA A 838 9.57 -58.81 7.01
C ALA A 838 9.60 -60.34 6.82
N ARG A 839 10.32 -60.86 5.81
CA ARG A 839 10.51 -62.29 5.58
C ARG A 839 11.47 -62.91 6.58
N ALA A 840 12.54 -62.20 6.93
CA ALA A 840 13.47 -62.63 7.98
C ALA A 840 12.76 -62.75 9.34
N LEU A 841 11.91 -61.77 9.69
CA LEU A 841 11.09 -61.82 10.90
C LEU A 841 10.04 -62.94 10.84
N GLN A 842 9.38 -63.20 9.70
CA GLN A 842 8.50 -64.38 9.55
C GLN A 842 9.24 -65.69 9.84
N ARG A 843 10.48 -65.83 9.35
CA ARG A 843 11.31 -67.01 9.63
C ARG A 843 11.66 -67.09 11.13
N ALA A 844 11.96 -65.96 11.77
CA ALA A 844 12.19 -65.91 13.21
C ALA A 844 10.95 -66.38 13.98
N LEU A 845 9.77 -65.84 13.66
CA LEU A 845 8.48 -66.20 14.27
C LEU A 845 8.11 -67.68 14.09
N ALA A 846 8.56 -68.33 13.02
CA ALA A 846 8.36 -69.77 12.84
C ALA A 846 9.28 -70.62 13.73
N ALA A 847 10.38 -70.04 14.23
CA ALA A 847 11.41 -70.73 15.01
C ALA A 847 11.33 -70.48 16.53
N VAL A 848 10.62 -69.44 16.97
CA VAL A 848 10.45 -69.11 18.40
C VAL A 848 9.64 -70.16 19.15
N THR A 849 10.05 -70.44 20.38
CA THR A 849 9.45 -71.47 21.23
C THR A 849 8.51 -70.92 22.29
N HIS A 850 8.66 -69.67 22.71
CA HIS A 850 7.89 -69.06 23.78
C HIS A 850 6.68 -68.22 23.30
N ASP A 851 5.76 -67.95 24.22
CA ASP A 851 4.48 -67.27 23.94
C ASP A 851 4.60 -65.75 23.86
N ILE A 852 5.65 -65.14 24.43
CA ILE A 852 5.88 -63.70 24.36
C ILE A 852 7.08 -63.42 23.47
N ILE A 853 6.84 -62.63 22.43
CA ILE A 853 7.83 -62.34 21.40
C ILE A 853 8.25 -60.87 21.51
N VAL A 854 9.54 -60.64 21.71
CA VAL A 854 10.13 -59.31 21.79
C VAL A 854 10.82 -58.99 20.47
N PHE A 855 10.39 -57.94 19.79
CA PHE A 855 11.04 -57.44 18.57
C PHE A 855 12.09 -56.39 18.93
N VAL A 856 13.30 -56.59 18.40
CA VAL A 856 14.42 -55.65 18.53
C VAL A 856 15.11 -55.48 17.18
N ASP A 857 15.39 -54.22 16.81
CA ASP A 857 16.17 -53.92 15.62
C ASP A 857 17.66 -54.17 15.88
N ALA A 858 18.42 -54.54 14.85
CA ALA A 858 19.83 -54.88 14.95
C ALA A 858 20.75 -53.74 15.46
N ASP A 859 20.25 -52.50 15.50
CA ASP A 859 20.94 -51.27 15.93
C ASP A 859 20.38 -50.68 17.24
N THR A 860 19.65 -51.46 18.03
CA THR A 860 18.98 -50.99 19.26
C THR A 860 19.60 -51.58 20.52
N HIS A 861 20.12 -50.72 21.38
CA HIS A 861 20.70 -51.12 22.66
C HIS A 861 19.69 -51.02 23.79
N PHE A 862 19.56 -52.06 24.60
CA PHE A 862 18.67 -52.09 25.77
C PHE A 862 19.45 -51.74 27.04
N GLN A 863 18.83 -50.94 27.92
CA GLN A 863 19.31 -50.77 29.29
C GLN A 863 18.96 -52.00 30.12
N ARG A 864 19.68 -52.20 31.23
CA ARG A 864 19.49 -53.39 32.08
C ARG A 864 18.05 -53.60 32.56
N ASP A 865 17.33 -52.52 32.86
CA ASP A 865 15.94 -52.54 33.31
C ASP A 865 14.90 -52.49 32.17
N THR A 866 15.33 -52.46 30.89
CA THR A 866 14.43 -52.29 29.74
C THR A 866 13.47 -53.46 29.57
N LEU A 867 13.97 -54.70 29.53
CA LEU A 867 13.12 -55.88 29.40
C LEU A 867 12.17 -56.07 30.59
N PRO A 868 12.63 -55.98 31.86
CA PRO A 868 11.73 -56.00 33.01
C PRO A 868 10.59 -54.97 32.92
N LEU A 869 10.89 -53.74 32.49
CA LEU A 869 9.89 -52.69 32.34
C LEU A 869 8.95 -52.91 31.16
N LEU A 870 9.47 -53.39 30.03
CA LEU A 870 8.69 -53.67 28.82
C LEU A 870 7.69 -54.81 29.05
N LEU A 871 8.07 -55.82 29.84
CA LEU A 871 7.30 -57.04 30.03
C LEU A 871 6.34 -56.99 31.21
N ALA A 872 6.57 -56.12 32.20
CA ALA A 872 5.70 -55.94 33.37
C ALA A 872 4.18 -55.84 33.05
N PRO A 873 3.73 -55.17 31.97
CA PRO A 873 2.30 -55.10 31.66
C PRO A 873 1.65 -56.44 31.27
N PHE A 874 2.40 -57.47 30.90
CA PHE A 874 1.84 -58.79 30.55
C PHE A 874 1.32 -59.57 31.77
N ALA A 875 1.58 -59.10 32.99
CA ALA A 875 0.89 -59.57 34.18
C ALA A 875 -0.64 -59.39 34.10
N ASP A 876 -1.12 -58.41 33.31
CA ASP A 876 -2.53 -58.32 32.90
C ASP A 876 -2.73 -59.15 31.63
N GLU A 877 -3.41 -60.30 31.73
CA GLU A 877 -3.72 -61.19 30.60
C GLU A 877 -4.46 -60.48 29.45
N ARG A 878 -5.14 -59.35 29.73
CA ARG A 878 -5.83 -58.56 28.71
C ARG A 878 -4.88 -57.75 27.84
N VAL A 879 -3.59 -57.71 28.14
CA VAL A 879 -2.58 -56.99 27.36
C VAL A 879 -1.96 -57.96 26.35
N ASP A 880 -2.14 -57.63 25.07
CA ASP A 880 -1.68 -58.46 23.95
C ASP A 880 -0.37 -57.93 23.34
N ALA A 881 -0.13 -56.62 23.43
CA ALA A 881 1.07 -55.97 22.92
C ALA A 881 1.53 -54.81 23.80
N VAL A 882 2.84 -54.64 23.92
CA VAL A 882 3.48 -53.56 24.64
C VAL A 882 4.48 -52.84 23.74
N SER A 883 4.36 -51.52 23.65
CA SER A 883 5.30 -50.63 22.99
C SER A 883 6.24 -50.00 24.02
N GLY A 884 7.54 -50.14 23.83
CA GLY A 884 8.54 -49.36 24.55
C GLY A 884 8.82 -48.01 23.90
N HIS A 885 9.78 -47.28 24.45
CA HIS A 885 10.22 -45.96 24.02
C HIS A 885 11.60 -46.04 23.37
N ALA A 886 11.65 -45.84 22.05
CA ALA A 886 12.90 -45.71 21.31
C ALA A 886 13.47 -44.29 21.49
N LYS A 887 14.76 -44.18 21.82
CA LYS A 887 15.47 -42.91 22.04
C LYS A 887 16.73 -42.85 21.18
N VAL A 888 17.06 -41.66 20.67
CA VAL A 888 18.23 -41.47 19.79
C VAL A 888 19.50 -41.36 20.64
N GLY A 889 20.49 -42.23 20.39
CA GLY A 889 21.75 -42.25 21.12
C GLY A 889 22.85 -41.33 20.56
N ASN A 890 22.90 -41.14 19.25
CA ASN A 890 24.00 -40.42 18.57
C ASN A 890 23.72 -38.93 18.34
N LEU A 891 23.71 -38.13 19.41
CA LEU A 891 23.36 -36.69 19.37
C LEU A 891 24.46 -35.74 18.86
N ARG A 892 25.37 -36.25 18.00
CA ARG A 892 26.56 -35.51 17.53
C ARG A 892 26.22 -34.42 16.52
N THR A 893 25.27 -34.68 15.61
CA THR A 893 24.90 -33.75 14.54
C THR A 893 23.61 -32.98 14.83
N PHE A 894 23.42 -31.84 14.17
CA PHE A 894 22.17 -31.08 14.25
C PHE A 894 20.96 -31.91 13.78
N ILE A 895 21.13 -32.73 12.74
CA ILE A 895 20.07 -33.61 12.20
C ILE A 895 19.65 -34.66 13.23
N ALA A 896 20.61 -35.35 13.86
CA ALA A 896 20.31 -36.31 14.91
C ALA A 896 19.62 -35.65 16.13
N ARG A 897 20.02 -34.42 16.50
CA ARG A 897 19.34 -33.64 17.56
C ARG A 897 17.92 -33.18 17.20
N CYS A 898 17.63 -32.97 15.91
CA CYS A 898 16.27 -32.70 15.43
C CYS A 898 15.41 -33.96 15.52
N GLN A 899 15.95 -35.11 15.09
CA GLN A 899 15.24 -36.39 15.19
C GLN A 899 15.01 -36.80 16.64
N ALA A 900 15.96 -36.53 17.54
CA ALA A 900 15.78 -36.75 18.97
C ALA A 900 14.60 -35.95 19.53
N LEU A 901 14.50 -34.64 19.20
CA LEU A 901 13.36 -33.81 19.61
C LEU A 901 12.04 -34.33 18.99
N GLU A 902 12.07 -34.77 17.73
CA GLU A 902 10.90 -35.38 17.09
C GLU A 902 10.45 -36.66 17.80
N TYR A 903 11.37 -37.51 18.27
CA TYR A 903 11.02 -38.72 19.01
C TYR A 903 10.37 -38.36 20.36
N THR A 904 10.92 -37.36 21.05
CA THR A 904 10.33 -36.80 22.28
C THR A 904 8.92 -36.25 22.03
N CYS A 905 8.72 -35.46 20.98
CA CYS A 905 7.43 -34.82 20.69
C CYS A 905 6.39 -35.78 20.07
N GLY A 906 6.79 -36.55 19.05
CA GLY A 906 5.89 -37.30 18.17
C GLY A 906 5.68 -38.76 18.55
N PHE A 907 6.65 -39.43 19.18
CA PHE A 907 6.46 -40.81 19.64
C PHE A 907 6.01 -40.88 21.08
N ASN A 908 6.51 -40.01 21.95
CA ASN A 908 6.24 -40.16 23.37
C ASN A 908 4.96 -39.44 23.82
N LEU A 909 4.83 -38.14 23.50
CA LEU A 909 3.64 -37.36 23.88
C LEU A 909 2.35 -37.93 23.25
N ASP A 910 2.36 -38.20 21.94
CA ASP A 910 1.21 -38.76 21.22
C ASP A 910 0.87 -40.17 21.74
N ARG A 911 1.86 -41.06 21.99
CA ARG A 911 1.57 -42.41 22.52
C ARG A 911 1.09 -42.40 23.97
N ARG A 912 1.61 -41.51 24.83
CA ARG A 912 1.07 -41.30 26.19
C ARG A 912 -0.40 -40.90 26.13
N ALA A 913 -0.73 -39.96 25.23
CA ALA A 913 -2.12 -39.55 25.02
C ALA A 913 -3.00 -40.70 24.49
N TYR A 914 -2.51 -41.46 23.51
CA TYR A 914 -3.28 -42.50 22.82
C TYR A 914 -3.42 -43.81 23.62
N ASN A 915 -2.53 -44.07 24.59
CA ASN A 915 -2.55 -45.27 25.43
C ASN A 915 -3.90 -45.44 26.16
N ARG A 916 -4.49 -44.34 26.66
CA ARG A 916 -5.74 -44.38 27.44
C ARG A 916 -6.95 -44.83 26.63
N TRP A 917 -6.95 -44.55 25.33
CA TRP A 917 -8.02 -44.84 24.40
C TRP A 917 -7.74 -46.06 23.51
N ASN A 918 -6.63 -46.78 23.77
CA ASN A 918 -6.17 -47.91 22.96
C ASN A 918 -6.13 -47.56 21.47
N CYS A 919 -5.51 -46.43 21.12
CA CYS A 919 -5.48 -45.93 19.73
C CYS A 919 -4.06 -45.66 19.22
N ILE A 920 -3.07 -46.40 19.77
CA ILE A 920 -1.67 -46.40 19.31
C ILE A 920 -1.62 -47.02 17.92
N THR A 921 -1.08 -46.30 16.95
CA THR A 921 -1.07 -46.71 15.53
C THR A 921 0.17 -47.48 15.12
N VAL A 922 1.25 -47.40 15.89
CA VAL A 922 2.52 -48.07 15.60
C VAL A 922 3.17 -48.54 16.90
N VAL A 923 3.32 -49.85 17.05
CA VAL A 923 4.22 -50.50 18.00
C VAL A 923 5.57 -50.70 17.30
N PRO A 924 6.65 -50.03 17.72
CA PRO A 924 7.88 -49.97 16.94
C PRO A 924 8.64 -51.31 16.96
N GLY A 925 9.17 -51.71 15.81
CA GLY A 925 10.00 -52.93 15.69
C GLY A 925 11.31 -52.90 16.48
N ALA A 926 11.78 -51.70 16.88
CA ALA A 926 13.00 -51.52 17.67
C ALA A 926 12.85 -51.89 19.15
N ILE A 927 11.65 -51.72 19.73
CA ILE A 927 11.39 -52.03 21.14
C ILE A 927 9.90 -52.32 21.35
N SER A 928 9.53 -53.58 21.17
CA SER A 928 8.17 -54.04 21.43
C SER A 928 8.11 -55.48 21.86
N ALA A 929 7.02 -55.84 22.53
CA ALA A 929 6.73 -57.20 22.94
C ALA A 929 5.26 -57.52 22.63
N ILE A 930 4.97 -58.69 22.08
CA ILE A 930 3.64 -59.09 21.61
C ILE A 930 3.42 -60.58 21.90
N ARG A 931 2.21 -60.96 22.33
CA ARG A 931 1.86 -62.38 22.48
C ARG A 931 1.79 -63.08 21.11
N LYS A 932 2.32 -64.28 21.03
CA LYS A 932 2.38 -65.09 19.81
C LYS A 932 0.99 -65.38 19.24
N ASP A 933 0.02 -65.74 20.09
CA ASP A 933 -1.38 -65.97 19.69
C ASP A 933 -2.01 -64.73 19.04
N ALA A 934 -1.70 -63.53 19.55
CA ALA A 934 -2.20 -62.28 19.02
C ALA A 934 -1.62 -61.99 17.62
N ILE A 935 -0.34 -62.33 17.38
CA ILE A 935 0.29 -62.22 16.06
C ILE A 935 -0.35 -63.21 15.06
N GLU A 936 -0.56 -64.45 15.48
CA GLU A 936 -1.17 -65.49 14.64
C GLU A 936 -2.61 -65.12 14.26
N GLN A 937 -3.41 -64.63 15.20
CA GLN A 937 -4.77 -64.17 14.94
C GLN A 937 -4.82 -62.90 14.08
N ALA A 938 -3.80 -62.05 14.15
CA ALA A 938 -3.62 -60.91 13.24
C ALA A 938 -3.27 -61.31 11.80
N GLY A 939 -3.05 -62.60 11.53
CA GLY A 939 -2.66 -63.11 10.22
C GLY A 939 -1.14 -63.08 9.98
N GLY A 940 -0.35 -62.96 11.06
CA GLY A 940 1.10 -62.87 11.02
C GLY A 940 1.64 -61.51 10.53
N LEU A 941 2.95 -61.46 10.28
CA LEU A 941 3.60 -60.28 9.69
C LEU A 941 3.27 -60.19 8.20
N SER A 942 2.72 -59.06 7.73
CA SER A 942 2.44 -58.88 6.32
C SER A 942 3.67 -58.53 5.51
N VAL A 943 3.76 -59.11 4.31
CA VAL A 943 4.79 -58.81 3.30
C VAL A 943 4.30 -57.84 2.24
N GLN A 944 3.09 -57.29 2.42
CA GLN A 944 2.44 -56.41 1.46
C GLN A 944 2.81 -54.92 1.64
N THR A 945 3.44 -54.56 2.76
CA THR A 945 3.81 -53.18 3.13
C THR A 945 5.30 -53.07 3.49
N LEU A 946 5.87 -51.86 3.41
CA LEU A 946 7.24 -51.56 3.86
C LEU A 946 7.37 -51.24 5.36
N ALA A 947 6.24 -51.10 6.06
CA ALA A 947 6.16 -50.81 7.49
C ALA A 947 5.40 -51.96 8.17
N GLU A 948 6.10 -53.08 8.34
CA GLU A 948 5.56 -54.31 8.90
C GLU A 948 5.01 -54.12 10.32
N ASP A 949 5.64 -53.22 11.08
CA ASP A 949 5.30 -52.89 12.47
C ASP A 949 3.96 -52.13 12.57
N THR A 950 3.77 -51.15 11.71
CA THR A 950 2.54 -50.36 11.59
C THR A 950 1.39 -51.24 11.11
N ASP A 951 1.64 -52.09 10.12
CA ASP A 951 0.62 -53.00 9.58
C ASP A 951 0.16 -54.05 10.59
N LEU A 952 1.11 -54.66 11.33
CA LEU A 952 0.79 -55.59 12.42
C LEU A 952 -0.02 -54.88 13.52
N THR A 953 0.38 -53.66 13.89
CA THR A 953 -0.34 -52.88 14.92
C THR A 953 -1.79 -52.61 14.53
N LEU A 954 -2.05 -52.19 13.28
CA LEU A 954 -3.42 -51.97 12.81
C LEU A 954 -4.22 -53.27 12.71
N SER A 955 -3.57 -54.38 12.35
CA SER A 955 -4.20 -55.71 12.28
C SER A 955 -4.57 -56.24 13.69
N LEU A 956 -3.73 -55.99 14.71
CA LEU A 956 -4.05 -56.28 16.11
C LEU A 956 -5.30 -55.51 16.58
N HIS A 957 -5.38 -54.22 16.24
CA HIS A 957 -6.57 -53.41 16.55
C HIS A 957 -7.82 -53.88 15.81
N LYS A 958 -7.67 -54.37 14.57
CA LYS A 958 -8.78 -54.95 13.81
C LYS A 958 -9.37 -56.17 14.52
N ASN A 959 -8.54 -56.93 15.23
CA ASN A 959 -8.91 -58.04 16.12
C ASN A 959 -9.19 -57.61 17.57
N ARG A 960 -9.37 -56.31 17.84
CA ARG A 960 -9.73 -55.75 19.16
C ARG A 960 -8.73 -56.07 20.28
N ARG A 961 -7.47 -56.31 19.93
CA ARG A 961 -6.38 -56.55 20.88
C ARG A 961 -5.99 -55.26 21.61
N ARG A 962 -5.52 -55.38 22.85
CA ARG A 962 -5.14 -54.25 23.69
C ARG A 962 -3.64 -54.00 23.62
N ILE A 963 -3.30 -52.75 23.30
CA ILE A 963 -1.91 -52.30 23.16
C ILE A 963 -1.61 -51.26 24.24
N VAL A 964 -0.49 -51.46 24.96
CA VAL A 964 -0.06 -50.58 26.04
C VAL A 964 1.28 -49.92 25.70
N TYR A 965 1.47 -48.66 26.10
CA TYR A 965 2.73 -47.94 25.97
C TYR A 965 3.44 -47.79 27.32
N VAL A 966 4.72 -48.19 27.38
CA VAL A 966 5.58 -48.07 28.57
C VAL A 966 6.72 -47.10 28.27
N PRO A 967 6.63 -45.82 28.71
CA PRO A 967 7.63 -44.81 28.38
C PRO A 967 8.99 -45.02 29.06
N LYS A 968 9.04 -45.81 30.14
CA LYS A 968 10.26 -46.08 30.90
C LYS A 968 11.10 -47.23 30.33
N ALA A 969 10.53 -48.07 29.46
CA ALA A 969 11.30 -49.10 28.77
C ALA A 969 12.05 -48.45 27.60
N LEU A 970 13.34 -48.18 27.77
CA LEU A 970 14.15 -47.38 26.86
C LEU A 970 15.00 -48.26 25.92
N GLY A 971 14.83 -48.09 24.61
CA GLY A 971 15.71 -48.67 23.59
C GLY A 971 16.50 -47.57 22.90
N TRP A 972 17.83 -47.59 23.00
CA TRP A 972 18.70 -46.58 22.39
C TRP A 972 19.05 -46.98 20.96
N THR A 973 18.63 -46.19 19.97
CA THR A 973 18.79 -46.46 18.54
C THR A 973 19.70 -45.43 17.86
N GLU A 974 20.31 -45.80 16.73
CA GLU A 974 21.08 -44.88 15.90
C GLU A 974 20.18 -44.09 14.93
N ALA A 975 20.29 -42.76 14.94
CA ALA A 975 19.63 -41.87 13.98
C ALA A 975 20.56 -41.49 12.81
N PRO A 976 20.02 -41.26 11.60
CA PRO A 976 20.78 -40.72 10.48
C PRO A 976 21.48 -39.38 10.81
N GLU A 977 22.76 -39.27 10.47
CA GLU A 977 23.56 -38.05 10.69
C GLU A 977 23.58 -37.09 9.49
N SER A 978 23.14 -37.54 8.31
CA SER A 978 23.08 -36.74 7.08
C SER A 978 21.66 -36.58 6.54
N VAL A 979 21.39 -35.46 5.87
CA VAL A 979 20.09 -35.17 5.22
C VAL A 979 19.73 -36.24 4.19
N ARG A 980 20.71 -36.77 3.45
CA ARG A 980 20.48 -37.78 2.40
C ARG A 980 20.03 -39.12 3.01
N THR A 981 20.72 -39.56 4.07
CA THR A 981 20.40 -40.81 4.79
C THR A 981 19.04 -40.68 5.48
N LEU A 982 18.77 -39.53 6.09
CA LEU A 982 17.48 -39.21 6.70
C LEU A 982 16.34 -39.21 5.67
N ALA A 983 16.50 -38.57 4.52
CA ALA A 983 15.48 -38.53 3.48
C ALA A 983 15.13 -39.92 2.94
N ARG A 984 16.10 -40.86 2.87
CA ARG A 984 15.83 -42.27 2.52
C ARG A 984 14.98 -42.96 3.59
N GLN A 985 15.32 -42.77 4.87
CA GLN A 985 14.56 -43.31 6.00
C GLN A 985 13.12 -42.75 6.00
N ARG A 986 12.97 -41.43 5.87
CA ARG A 986 11.66 -40.77 5.89
C ARG A 986 10.80 -41.08 4.69
N PHE A 987 11.38 -41.22 3.51
CA PHE A 987 10.65 -41.72 2.34
C PHE A 987 10.10 -43.13 2.59
N ARG A 988 10.91 -44.04 3.16
CA ARG A 988 10.47 -45.41 3.49
C ARG A 988 9.30 -45.39 4.48
N TRP A 989 9.41 -44.59 5.55
CA TRP A 989 8.34 -44.47 6.54
C TRP A 989 7.07 -43.84 5.95
N ALA A 990 7.19 -42.72 5.24
CA ALA A 990 6.07 -42.07 4.58
C ALA A 990 5.33 -43.01 3.61
N TYR A 991 6.08 -43.76 2.80
CA TYR A 991 5.52 -44.71 1.86
C TYR A 991 4.87 -45.91 2.56
N GLY A 992 5.56 -46.50 3.55
CA GLY A 992 5.03 -47.61 4.35
C GLY A 992 3.75 -47.24 5.11
N THR A 993 3.72 -46.07 5.75
CA THR A 993 2.52 -45.54 6.41
C THR A 993 1.38 -45.36 5.41
N LEU A 994 1.65 -44.78 4.23
CA LEU A 994 0.63 -44.60 3.18
C LEU A 994 0.06 -45.94 2.70
N GLN A 995 0.89 -46.98 2.59
CA GLN A 995 0.44 -48.34 2.27
C GLN A 995 -0.46 -48.92 3.36
N CYS A 996 -0.07 -48.79 4.63
CA CYS A 996 -0.86 -49.30 5.76
C CYS A 996 -2.21 -48.60 5.86
N LEU A 997 -2.24 -47.26 5.74
CA LEU A 997 -3.47 -46.48 5.73
C LEU A 997 -4.40 -46.86 4.59
N TRP A 998 -3.85 -47.18 3.41
CA TRP A 998 -4.65 -47.61 2.27
C TRP A 998 -5.19 -49.03 2.41
N LYS A 999 -4.37 -49.95 2.94
CA LYS A 999 -4.75 -51.34 3.22
C LYS A 999 -5.88 -51.42 4.24
N HIS A 1000 -5.79 -50.63 5.31
CA HIS A 1000 -6.76 -50.58 6.42
C HIS A 1000 -7.75 -49.41 6.33
N ARG A 1001 -8.04 -48.92 5.12
CA ARG A 1001 -8.93 -47.77 4.90
C ARG A 1001 -10.37 -48.02 5.37
N ASP A 1002 -10.78 -49.27 5.50
CA ASP A 1002 -12.07 -49.70 6.06
C ASP A 1002 -12.23 -49.37 7.56
N MET A 1003 -11.13 -49.10 8.25
CA MET A 1003 -11.12 -48.66 9.65
C MET A 1003 -11.31 -47.15 9.81
N LEU A 1004 -11.11 -46.37 8.73
CA LEU A 1004 -11.18 -44.90 8.76
C LEU A 1004 -12.63 -44.43 8.95
N PHE A 1005 -12.88 -43.56 9.93
CA PHE A 1005 -14.21 -43.08 10.32
C PHE A 1005 -15.21 -44.18 10.70
N ASN A 1006 -14.71 -45.34 11.13
CA ASN A 1006 -15.55 -46.45 11.53
C ASN A 1006 -15.65 -46.54 13.06
N TRP A 1007 -16.88 -46.41 13.58
CA TRP A 1007 -17.16 -46.43 15.03
C TRP A 1007 -16.82 -47.77 15.69
N ASN A 1008 -16.79 -48.87 14.93
CA ASN A 1008 -16.45 -50.20 15.45
C ASN A 1008 -15.03 -50.26 16.04
N TYR A 1009 -14.13 -49.38 15.61
CA TYR A 1009 -12.75 -49.29 16.10
C TYR A 1009 -12.53 -48.08 17.04
N ARG A 1010 -13.62 -47.47 17.54
CA ARG A 1010 -13.61 -46.39 18.55
C ARG A 1010 -12.64 -45.24 18.20
N ALA A 1011 -11.79 -44.84 19.15
CA ALA A 1011 -10.84 -43.73 19.00
C ALA A 1011 -9.79 -43.98 17.90
N LEU A 1012 -9.44 -45.23 17.59
CA LEU A 1012 -8.51 -45.50 16.49
C LEU A 1012 -9.10 -45.07 15.15
N GLY A 1013 -10.36 -45.45 14.88
CA GLY A 1013 -11.05 -45.17 13.63
C GLY A 1013 -11.46 -43.71 13.45
N TRP A 1014 -11.87 -43.03 14.52
CA TRP A 1014 -12.39 -41.65 14.46
C TRP A 1014 -11.40 -40.55 14.87
N PHE A 1015 -10.31 -40.88 15.55
CA PHE A 1015 -9.34 -39.91 16.04
C PHE A 1015 -7.95 -40.15 15.47
N SER A 1016 -7.34 -41.32 15.72
CA SER A 1016 -5.95 -41.57 15.29
C SER A 1016 -5.77 -41.68 13.77
N LEU A 1017 -6.58 -42.50 13.08
CA LEU A 1017 -6.42 -42.69 11.63
C LEU A 1017 -6.74 -41.43 10.81
N PRO A 1018 -7.83 -40.67 11.10
CA PRO A 1018 -8.07 -39.39 10.44
C PRO A 1018 -6.96 -38.37 10.74
N SER A 1019 -6.43 -38.36 11.96
CA SER A 1019 -5.32 -37.48 12.35
C SER A 1019 -4.06 -37.75 11.52
N ILE A 1020 -3.71 -39.01 11.25
CA ILE A 1020 -2.56 -39.33 10.39
C ILE A 1020 -2.81 -38.86 8.95
N TRP A 1021 -3.98 -39.16 8.37
CA TRP A 1021 -4.34 -38.70 7.02
C TRP A 1021 -4.25 -37.19 6.88
N PHE A 1022 -4.85 -36.44 7.82
CA PHE A 1022 -4.92 -35.00 7.75
C PHE A 1022 -3.58 -34.32 8.14
N PHE A 1023 -3.06 -34.57 9.34
CA PHE A 1023 -1.91 -33.83 9.86
C PHE A 1023 -0.55 -34.31 9.33
N GLN A 1024 -0.38 -35.61 9.08
CA GLN A 1024 0.91 -36.15 8.63
C GLN A 1024 1.04 -36.22 7.11
N ILE A 1025 -0.07 -36.48 6.39
CA ILE A 1025 -0.06 -36.58 4.92
C ILE A 1025 -0.55 -35.29 4.27
N MET A 1026 -1.82 -34.92 4.44
CA MET A 1026 -2.45 -33.85 3.67
C MET A 1026 -1.87 -32.46 3.98
N LEU A 1027 -1.79 -32.08 5.25
CA LEU A 1027 -1.30 -30.78 5.68
C LEU A 1027 0.18 -30.56 5.29
N VAL A 1028 1.00 -31.61 5.41
CA VAL A 1028 2.42 -31.58 5.01
C VAL A 1028 2.58 -31.48 3.49
N ALA A 1029 1.70 -32.13 2.71
CA ALA A 1029 1.70 -32.04 1.25
C ALA A 1029 1.28 -30.64 0.75
N VAL A 1030 0.33 -29.98 1.44
CA VAL A 1030 -0.16 -28.63 1.08
C VAL A 1030 0.77 -27.51 1.54
N THR A 1031 1.63 -27.75 2.55
CA THR A 1031 2.53 -26.73 3.14
C THR A 1031 3.32 -25.92 2.10
N PRO A 1032 3.98 -26.50 1.07
CA PRO A 1032 4.72 -25.72 0.08
C PRO A 1032 3.86 -24.71 -0.71
N MET A 1033 2.58 -25.00 -0.91
CA MET A 1033 1.64 -24.08 -1.57
C MET A 1033 1.30 -22.90 -0.66
N VAL A 1034 1.14 -23.15 0.64
CA VAL A 1034 0.93 -22.10 1.64
C VAL A 1034 2.17 -21.21 1.78
N ASP A 1035 3.36 -21.81 1.79
CA ASP A 1035 4.63 -21.06 1.84
C ASP A 1035 4.80 -20.18 0.60
N LEU A 1036 4.49 -20.69 -0.60
CA LEU A 1036 4.50 -19.92 -1.84
C LEU A 1036 3.49 -18.76 -1.80
N PHE A 1037 2.27 -19.01 -1.32
CA PHE A 1037 1.24 -18.00 -1.16
C PHE A 1037 1.67 -16.89 -0.19
N LEU A 1038 2.29 -17.25 0.94
CA LEU A 1038 2.86 -16.29 1.89
C LEU A 1038 3.94 -15.43 1.22
N LEU A 1039 4.89 -16.05 0.52
CA LEU A 1039 5.96 -15.32 -0.18
C LEU A 1039 5.41 -14.39 -1.26
N ALA A 1040 4.42 -14.85 -2.03
CA ALA A 1040 3.75 -14.05 -3.06
C ALA A 1040 2.95 -12.87 -2.46
N SER A 1041 2.46 -12.98 -1.22
CA SER A 1041 1.69 -11.94 -0.54
C SER A 1041 2.52 -10.79 0.05
N LEU A 1042 3.85 -10.97 0.17
CA LEU A 1042 4.76 -9.97 0.77
C LEU A 1042 4.74 -8.60 0.06
N PRO A 1043 4.89 -8.49 -1.28
CA PRO A 1043 4.92 -7.19 -1.95
C PRO A 1043 3.57 -6.44 -1.91
N PHE A 1044 2.45 -7.13 -1.63
CA PHE A 1044 1.11 -6.55 -1.68
C PHE A 1044 0.54 -6.19 -0.29
N GLY A 1045 1.35 -6.22 0.78
CA GLY A 1045 0.90 -5.85 2.14
C GLY A 1045 -0.04 -6.86 2.82
N ALA A 1046 -0.51 -7.88 2.12
CA ALA A 1046 -1.44 -8.90 2.63
C ALA A 1046 -0.84 -9.82 3.72
N TRP A 1047 0.49 -9.77 3.92
CA TRP A 1047 1.20 -10.52 4.95
C TRP A 1047 0.66 -10.26 6.37
N GLY A 1048 0.15 -9.05 6.65
CA GLY A 1048 -0.43 -8.69 7.95
C GLY A 1048 -1.61 -9.59 8.35
N ALA A 1049 -2.39 -10.07 7.38
CA ALA A 1049 -3.51 -10.97 7.63
C ALA A 1049 -3.07 -12.44 7.82
N VAL A 1050 -1.94 -12.84 7.23
CA VAL A 1050 -1.44 -14.23 7.26
C VAL A 1050 -0.56 -14.49 8.49
N MET A 1051 0.19 -13.50 8.95
CA MET A 1051 1.11 -13.63 10.09
C MET A 1051 0.48 -14.18 11.38
N PRO A 1052 -0.75 -13.79 11.79
CA PRO A 1052 -1.40 -14.38 12.96
C PRO A 1052 -1.51 -15.91 12.90
N PHE A 1053 -1.78 -16.48 11.71
CA PHE A 1053 -1.87 -17.93 11.53
C PHE A 1053 -0.51 -18.60 11.67
N VAL A 1054 0.53 -18.01 11.08
CA VAL A 1054 1.91 -18.52 11.17
C VAL A 1054 2.41 -18.48 12.62
N ILE A 1055 2.21 -17.36 13.31
CA ILE A 1055 2.59 -17.19 14.73
C ILE A 1055 1.84 -18.19 15.60
N THR A 1056 0.53 -18.36 15.37
CA THR A 1056 -0.28 -19.34 16.12
C THR A 1056 0.24 -20.76 15.91
N PHE A 1057 0.54 -21.16 14.67
CA PHE A 1057 1.05 -22.49 14.36
C PHE A 1057 2.42 -22.75 15.03
N LEU A 1058 3.36 -21.81 14.90
CA LEU A 1058 4.68 -21.91 15.53
C LEU A 1058 4.59 -21.90 17.06
N GLY A 1059 3.68 -21.08 17.62
CA GLY A 1059 3.42 -21.05 19.06
C GLY A 1059 2.91 -22.39 19.58
N MET A 1060 1.94 -23.02 18.89
CA MET A 1060 1.44 -24.35 19.25
C MET A 1060 2.54 -25.43 19.22
N ASP A 1061 3.44 -25.36 18.24
CA ASP A 1061 4.58 -26.27 18.15
C ASP A 1061 5.56 -26.12 19.31
N VAL A 1062 5.89 -24.88 19.68
CA VAL A 1062 6.77 -24.60 20.82
C VAL A 1062 6.11 -25.06 22.11
N ILE A 1063 4.80 -24.86 22.28
CA ILE A 1063 4.04 -25.34 23.45
C ILE A 1063 4.11 -26.87 23.54
N LEU A 1064 3.82 -27.58 22.45
CA LEU A 1064 3.88 -29.05 22.41
C LEU A 1064 5.30 -29.58 22.68
N ALA A 1065 6.31 -28.98 22.05
CA ALA A 1065 7.70 -29.37 22.25
C ALA A 1065 8.17 -29.11 23.69
N THR A 1066 7.75 -27.99 24.29
CA THR A 1066 8.05 -27.65 25.68
C THR A 1066 7.39 -28.63 26.64
N LEU A 1067 6.12 -28.96 26.44
CA LEU A 1067 5.42 -29.96 27.25
C LEU A 1067 6.09 -31.34 27.14
N ALA A 1068 6.46 -31.75 25.93
CA ALA A 1068 7.16 -33.01 25.70
C ALA A 1068 8.52 -33.05 26.44
N CYS A 1069 9.30 -31.96 26.39
CA CYS A 1069 10.54 -31.85 27.16
C CYS A 1069 10.30 -31.93 28.68
N ILE A 1070 9.26 -31.26 29.21
CA ILE A 1070 8.92 -31.31 30.64
C ILE A 1070 8.55 -32.73 31.08
N LEU A 1071 7.71 -33.43 30.31
CA LEU A 1071 7.26 -34.78 30.63
C LEU A 1071 8.40 -35.81 30.58
N GLU A 1072 9.37 -35.62 29.69
CA GLU A 1072 10.56 -36.48 29.54
C GLU A 1072 11.75 -36.05 30.40
N ARG A 1073 11.62 -34.96 31.16
CA ARG A 1073 12.72 -34.35 31.94
C ARG A 1073 13.94 -33.98 31.08
N GLU A 1074 13.70 -33.62 29.83
CA GLU A 1074 14.69 -33.08 28.90
C GLU A 1074 14.81 -31.56 29.08
N PRO A 1075 15.97 -30.95 28.77
CA PRO A 1075 16.17 -29.53 29.00
C PRO A 1075 15.28 -28.70 28.05
N ILE A 1076 14.48 -27.78 28.60
CA ILE A 1076 13.47 -26.97 27.86
C ILE A 1076 14.09 -26.21 26.69
N ARG A 1077 15.36 -25.82 26.78
CA ARG A 1077 16.12 -25.22 25.65
C ARG A 1077 16.10 -26.06 24.37
N ALA A 1078 15.91 -27.38 24.49
CA ALA A 1078 15.78 -28.27 23.33
C ALA A 1078 14.48 -28.01 22.55
N ALA A 1079 13.39 -27.58 23.21
CA ALA A 1079 12.11 -27.30 22.56
C ALA A 1079 12.22 -26.17 21.53
N TRP A 1080 13.02 -25.13 21.79
CA TRP A 1080 13.26 -24.01 20.85
C TRP A 1080 13.85 -24.45 19.52
N ARG A 1081 14.48 -25.64 19.43
CA ARG A 1081 14.96 -26.21 18.16
C ARG A 1081 13.83 -26.53 17.18
N ILE A 1082 12.58 -26.59 17.64
CA ILE A 1082 11.43 -26.80 16.76
C ILE A 1082 11.31 -25.69 15.70
N LEU A 1083 11.70 -24.45 16.01
CA LEU A 1083 11.65 -23.31 15.08
C LEU A 1083 12.60 -23.47 13.88
N PRO A 1084 13.93 -23.65 14.05
CA PRO A 1084 14.82 -23.91 12.91
C PRO A 1084 14.51 -25.25 12.23
N MET A 1085 13.96 -26.23 12.96
CA MET A 1085 13.46 -27.47 12.35
C MET A 1085 12.30 -27.22 11.37
N ARG A 1086 11.43 -26.23 11.63
CA ARG A 1086 10.35 -25.87 10.70
C ARG A 1086 10.86 -25.31 9.37
N LEU A 1087 12.01 -24.63 9.35
CA LEU A 1087 12.60 -24.06 8.14
C LEU A 1087 13.44 -25.07 7.34
N ILE A 1088 14.18 -25.95 8.03
CA ILE A 1088 15.14 -26.87 7.37
C ILE A 1088 14.55 -28.27 7.18
N TYR A 1089 13.89 -28.80 8.20
CA TYR A 1089 13.45 -30.20 8.26
C TYR A 1089 12.10 -30.41 7.58
N ARG A 1090 11.18 -29.43 7.67
CA ARG A 1090 9.82 -29.55 7.11
C ARG A 1090 9.77 -29.57 5.59
N PRO A 1091 10.53 -28.73 4.84
CA PRO A 1091 10.57 -28.84 3.38
C PRO A 1091 11.07 -30.21 2.91
N MET A 1092 12.08 -30.76 3.61
CA MET A 1092 12.58 -32.11 3.34
C MET A 1092 11.50 -33.18 3.60
N LEU A 1093 10.73 -33.08 4.69
CA LEU A 1093 9.62 -33.99 4.95
C LEU A 1093 8.51 -33.87 3.88
N SER A 1094 8.16 -32.65 3.48
CA SER A 1094 7.19 -32.42 2.41
C SER A 1094 7.64 -33.03 1.09
N TYR A 1095 8.91 -32.87 0.73
CA TYR A 1095 9.52 -33.57 -0.42
C TYR A 1095 9.39 -35.09 -0.31
N CYS A 1096 9.66 -35.68 0.87
CA CYS A 1096 9.55 -37.12 1.07
C CYS A 1096 8.10 -37.63 0.94
N ILE A 1097 7.13 -36.88 1.47
CA ILE A 1097 5.68 -37.18 1.36
C ILE A 1097 5.24 -37.10 -0.09
N TRP A 1098 5.57 -36.03 -0.81
CA TRP A 1098 5.28 -35.90 -2.24
C TRP A 1098 5.89 -37.03 -3.05
N LYS A 1099 7.17 -37.36 -2.79
CA LYS A 1099 7.85 -38.49 -3.42
C LYS A 1099 7.14 -39.82 -3.13
N ALA A 1100 6.64 -40.03 -1.90
CA ALA A 1100 5.87 -41.22 -1.52
C ALA A 1100 4.53 -41.28 -2.26
N ILE A 1101 3.77 -40.18 -2.29
CA ILE A 1101 2.51 -40.06 -3.04
C ILE A 1101 2.73 -40.36 -4.52
N PHE A 1102 3.72 -39.73 -5.17
CA PHE A 1102 4.04 -39.97 -6.57
C PHE A 1102 4.46 -41.43 -6.83
N ARG A 1103 5.20 -42.06 -5.94
CA ARG A 1103 5.59 -43.47 -6.06
C ARG A 1103 4.39 -44.41 -5.89
N ALA A 1104 3.44 -44.07 -5.02
CA ALA A 1104 2.21 -44.83 -4.81
C ALA A 1104 1.30 -44.74 -6.05
N LEU A 1105 1.14 -43.53 -6.60
CA LEU A 1105 0.43 -43.29 -7.85
C LEU A 1105 1.08 -43.99 -9.05
N LYS A 1106 2.42 -44.06 -9.08
CA LYS A 1106 3.18 -44.79 -10.10
C LYS A 1106 3.03 -46.31 -10.03
N GLY A 1107 2.71 -46.85 -8.86
CA GLY A 1107 2.60 -48.29 -8.61
C GLY A 1107 3.92 -49.07 -8.72
N VAL A 1108 5.04 -48.42 -8.39
CA VAL A 1108 6.39 -49.01 -8.50
C VAL A 1108 6.75 -49.77 -7.22
N TRP A 1109 7.41 -50.92 -7.36
CA TRP A 1109 7.98 -51.67 -6.24
C TRP A 1109 9.16 -50.94 -5.59
N VAL A 1110 9.21 -50.93 -4.25
CA VAL A 1110 10.26 -50.27 -3.46
C VAL A 1110 10.86 -51.31 -2.51
N SER A 1111 12.16 -51.59 -2.65
CA SER A 1111 12.88 -52.56 -1.81
C SER A 1111 13.34 -51.98 -0.48
N TRP A 1112 13.67 -52.86 0.47
CA TRP A 1112 14.50 -52.51 1.62
C TRP A 1112 15.87 -52.01 1.12
N GLY A 1113 16.34 -50.86 1.62
CA GLY A 1113 17.54 -50.17 1.15
C GLY A 1113 18.52 -49.90 2.28
N LYS A 1114 19.82 -49.93 1.95
CA LYS A 1114 20.97 -49.74 2.86
C LYS A 1114 20.96 -48.37 3.54
N LEU A 1115 21.14 -48.36 4.87
CA LEU A 1115 21.51 -47.19 5.68
C LEU A 1115 22.98 -47.36 6.11
N GLU A 1116 23.80 -46.31 6.03
CA GLU A 1116 25.17 -46.33 6.55
C GLU A 1116 25.13 -46.10 8.06
N ARG A 1117 25.80 -46.98 8.84
CA ARG A 1117 25.86 -46.96 10.31
C ARG A 1117 27.24 -46.54 10.80
N THR A 1118 27.31 -45.87 11.94
CA THR A 1118 28.54 -45.28 12.50
C THR A 1118 28.92 -45.84 13.88
N ALA A 1119 28.10 -46.75 14.45
CA ALA A 1119 28.31 -47.33 15.79
C ALA A 1119 28.54 -46.29 16.89
N SER A 1120 27.89 -45.12 16.78
CA SER A 1120 28.16 -43.95 17.63
C SER A 1120 27.23 -43.81 18.84
N VAL A 1121 26.37 -44.81 19.10
CA VAL A 1121 25.49 -44.85 20.29
C VAL A 1121 26.35 -45.11 21.53
N PRO A 1122 26.42 -44.17 22.49
CA PRO A 1122 27.21 -44.39 23.70
C PRO A 1122 26.56 -45.48 24.57
N VAL A 1123 27.36 -46.46 24.98
CA VAL A 1123 26.96 -47.45 26.00
C VAL A 1123 26.91 -46.72 27.34
N GLN A 1124 25.71 -46.28 27.75
CA GLN A 1124 25.51 -45.84 29.13
C GLN A 1124 25.30 -47.10 29.97
N ALA A 1125 26.33 -47.42 30.77
CA ALA A 1125 26.30 -48.47 31.78
C ALA A 1125 25.22 -48.23 32.84
#